data_AF-A0A1D9G530-F1
#
_entry.id   AF-A0A1D9G530-F1
#
_cell.length_a   1.000
_cell.length_b   1.000
_cell.length_c   1.000
_cell.angle_alpha   90.00
_cell.angle_beta   90.00
_cell.angle_gamma   90.00
#
_symmetry.space_group_name_H-M   'P 1'
#
loop_
_entity.id
_entity.type
_entity.pdbx_description
1 polymer ?
#
loop_
_entity_poly.entity_id
_entity_poly.type
_entity_poly.pdbx_seq_one_letter_code
_entity_poly.pdbx_strand_id
1 'polypeptide(L)'
;TEGIDFISEAITLSNGTVVDINGQAEATLDVRAGVDPNQVGIPGLTGKQFLDIFNGNIFFGRPTITNTATSADIKIGTIAFTNLNDLLAGKVLLTNQYKPNPSLAGDIEVSATLDFLAPNLAIQNGEVSKGGSVTIDSRGSITLNGIVNTIAIPSNDSSNPFSGNGGDVTFLANDNITLNPGSFIASAGIEGGKITLNSGSNFLLNDAGVVTLTTGETGADKSGNLIVNAPESVTLINREGSGFSNLGELVTNFTNSNLVERLLRVFNGSGLATVTTGPGNSGDLTINTRTLSIQNQAQNQESRSLAGAATVTLRDSSGNSGNLTVNAESVDIVGNETAPFIPTPNERVALAIRAIPTGLTTATNSTGKAGDLTVNTQRLTIENGAGVTTATVNRRLDNAKDGGNLTINATESVTLSGKVTLASATLNSGDAGELKVTTPTLTLEKGAVIASDTTGSGNAGELTIKTEKLLVRDGSRIGAATGNSGTGANITVIASDLVELVGTAVDDENNVVPSGIFANSQFINDEINPLGDAGSINIETEKLIVRDGAVVSSSTEAAGAGGTITIDVNTLEITTGGQLRTTAFGDGRAGNITLNIDNRVVIANPNSGLLAETEGAGAGGTITINTQDLTLQDEAQISASTSGTGTSGNIVVENADSVQLADNSSISTEVKAGAEVNPSPGQEVGNINLKTRSLTLTNDSDIIASTSGLGNAGSITIQDAQQVNLDLNSSISTAVNTGAVGNGGNIDLKTESLSLDHTSTIEASTAGTGNAGSIKIPDTEEVSLNRNSSISTAVNSGADAEKAGNIDLKTRSLTLTNDSDIIASTSGLGNAGSITIQDAQQVNLDLNSSISTAVNTGAVGNGGNIDLKTESLSLDHTSTIEASTAGTGNAGSITIPDTEEVNLNRNSSISTAVNTGAVAKKPSNIAIKTRSLTLNNDSDITASTSGLGNAGSITIQEAQQVDLDRNSSISTAVNFGADGDGGNVDIETKFLSLDHTSTIEASTAGTGNAGSITIPDTEEVSLNRNSSIST
;
A
#
# COMPACT_ATOMS: atom_id res chain seq x y z
N THR A 1 23.97 -16.98 -75.06
CA THR A 1 22.78 -17.84 -74.95
C THR A 1 21.61 -17.08 -75.58
N GLU A 2 21.56 -17.07 -76.91
CA GLU A 2 20.37 -16.61 -77.65
C GLU A 2 19.35 -17.75 -77.62
N GLY A 3 18.09 -17.45 -77.27
CA GLY A 3 16.96 -18.40 -77.39
C GLY A 3 16.35 -18.92 -76.09
N ILE A 4 16.58 -18.28 -74.94
CA ILE A 4 15.74 -18.48 -73.74
C ILE A 4 15.02 -17.14 -73.47
N ASP A 5 13.70 -17.11 -73.66
CA ASP A 5 12.87 -15.97 -73.27
C ASP A 5 12.74 -15.96 -71.74
N PHE A 6 13.20 -14.89 -71.10
CA PHE A 6 12.99 -14.66 -69.66
C PHE A 6 11.98 -13.52 -69.50
N ILE A 7 11.07 -13.65 -68.53
CA ILE A 7 10.12 -12.59 -68.17
C ILE A 7 10.86 -11.52 -67.36
N SER A 8 10.77 -10.27 -67.81
CA SER A 8 11.24 -9.10 -67.08
C SER A 8 10.15 -8.02 -67.09
N GLU A 9 9.42 -7.85 -65.99
CA GLU A 9 8.34 -6.86 -65.88
C GLU A 9 8.12 -6.40 -64.43
N ALA A 10 7.46 -5.25 -64.25
CA ALA A 10 7.08 -4.72 -62.94
C ALA A 10 5.58 -4.93 -62.69
N ILE A 11 5.25 -5.55 -61.56
CA ILE A 11 3.87 -5.93 -61.19
C ILE A 11 3.42 -5.11 -60.00
N THR A 12 2.31 -4.38 -60.14
CA THR A 12 1.68 -3.71 -59.01
C THR A 12 0.70 -4.67 -58.33
N LEU A 13 0.94 -4.97 -57.06
CA LEU A 13 0.07 -5.78 -56.21
C LEU A 13 -1.21 -5.02 -55.82
N SER A 14 -2.19 -5.73 -55.27
CA SER A 14 -3.45 -5.15 -54.76
C SER A 14 -3.26 -4.02 -53.75
N ASN A 15 -2.17 -4.01 -52.98
CA ASN A 15 -1.85 -2.96 -52.02
C ASN A 15 -1.04 -1.78 -52.62
N GLY A 16 -0.83 -1.74 -53.94
CA GLY A 16 -0.05 -0.71 -54.63
C GLY A 16 1.47 -0.92 -54.61
N THR A 17 1.97 -1.97 -53.94
CA THR A 17 3.40 -2.32 -53.92
C THR A 17 3.82 -2.79 -55.31
N VAL A 18 4.98 -2.34 -55.79
CA VAL A 18 5.55 -2.81 -57.06
C VAL A 18 6.55 -3.93 -56.78
N VAL A 19 6.33 -5.08 -57.42
CA VAL A 19 7.21 -6.25 -57.41
C VAL A 19 7.84 -6.39 -58.79
N ASP A 20 9.15 -6.19 -58.87
CA ASP A 20 9.90 -6.42 -60.11
C ASP A 20 10.17 -7.92 -60.28
N ILE A 21 9.77 -8.46 -61.43
CA ILE A 21 10.09 -9.80 -61.88
C ILE A 21 11.22 -9.69 -62.90
N ASN A 22 12.34 -10.38 -62.66
CA ASN A 22 13.42 -10.50 -63.62
C ASN A 22 13.99 -11.92 -63.59
N GLY A 23 13.41 -12.79 -64.42
CA GLY A 23 13.79 -14.20 -64.52
C GLY A 23 15.20 -14.44 -65.08
N GLN A 24 15.88 -13.39 -65.58
CA GLN A 24 17.30 -13.45 -65.95
C GLN A 24 18.21 -13.21 -64.74
N ALA A 25 17.78 -12.40 -63.77
CA ALA A 25 18.56 -12.02 -62.60
C ALA A 25 18.38 -12.98 -61.42
N GLU A 26 17.18 -13.53 -61.24
CA GLU A 26 16.86 -14.43 -60.13
C GLU A 26 15.92 -15.56 -60.57
N ALA A 27 16.09 -16.75 -60.00
CA ALA A 27 15.15 -17.84 -60.21
C ALA A 27 13.75 -17.39 -59.80
N THR A 28 12.77 -17.50 -60.69
CA THR A 28 11.42 -16.98 -60.45
C THR A 28 10.37 -18.02 -60.79
N LEU A 29 9.44 -18.23 -59.86
CA LEU A 29 8.15 -18.85 -60.12
C LEU A 29 7.08 -17.76 -60.08
N ASP A 30 6.43 -17.55 -61.22
CA ASP A 30 5.38 -16.55 -61.38
C ASP A 30 4.13 -17.25 -61.93
N VAL A 31 3.11 -17.37 -61.09
CA VAL A 31 1.84 -18.00 -61.43
C VAL A 31 0.73 -16.96 -61.36
N ARG A 32 0.06 -16.77 -62.49
CA ARG A 32 -1.07 -15.85 -62.62
C ARG A 32 -2.32 -16.59 -63.08
N ALA A 33 -3.45 -16.36 -62.42
CA ALA A 33 -4.74 -16.93 -62.81
C ALA A 33 -5.81 -15.85 -62.96
N GLY A 34 -6.84 -16.13 -63.77
CA GLY A 34 -7.95 -15.19 -63.98
C GLY A 34 -7.60 -13.89 -64.68
N VAL A 35 -6.44 -13.79 -65.34
CA VAL A 35 -6.01 -12.58 -66.06
C VAL A 35 -6.92 -12.33 -67.27
N ASP A 36 -7.32 -11.08 -67.51
CA ASP A 36 -8.05 -10.71 -68.72
C ASP A 36 -7.23 -11.10 -69.97
N PRO A 37 -7.73 -12.00 -70.84
CA PRO A 37 -7.00 -12.44 -72.04
C PRO A 37 -6.58 -11.29 -72.96
N ASN A 38 -7.31 -10.18 -72.97
CA ASN A 38 -6.96 -9.00 -73.77
C ASN A 38 -5.70 -8.29 -73.26
N GLN A 39 -5.30 -8.55 -72.02
CA GLN A 39 -4.15 -7.92 -71.35
C GLN A 39 -2.84 -8.70 -71.50
N VAL A 40 -2.92 -10.00 -71.83
CA VAL A 40 -1.76 -10.90 -71.93
C VAL A 40 -1.51 -11.40 -73.36
N GLY A 41 -2.51 -11.27 -74.25
CA GLY A 41 -2.51 -11.89 -75.57
C GLY A 41 -2.80 -13.40 -75.51
N ILE A 42 -2.85 -14.08 -76.66
CA ILE A 42 -2.90 -15.54 -76.73
C ILE A 42 -1.47 -16.05 -76.58
N PRO A 43 -1.11 -16.80 -75.53
CA PRO A 43 0.27 -17.23 -75.34
C PRO A 43 0.68 -18.16 -76.49
N GLY A 44 1.79 -17.85 -77.16
CA GLY A 44 2.54 -18.87 -77.87
C GLY A 44 3.18 -19.79 -76.82
N LEU A 45 2.95 -21.09 -76.90
CA LEU A 45 3.74 -22.06 -76.13
C LEU A 45 5.19 -21.98 -76.63
N THR A 46 6.05 -21.21 -75.97
CA THR A 46 7.48 -21.17 -76.24
C THR A 46 8.23 -21.90 -75.11
N GLY A 47 8.87 -23.01 -75.47
CA GLY A 47 9.65 -23.83 -74.55
C GLY A 47 9.89 -25.22 -75.13
N LYS A 48 11.11 -25.75 -75.00
CA LYS A 48 11.37 -27.16 -75.32
C LYS A 48 10.48 -28.03 -74.42
N GLN A 49 9.72 -28.96 -75.02
CA GLN A 49 9.02 -30.00 -74.28
C GLN A 49 10.00 -30.68 -73.33
N PHE A 50 9.67 -30.71 -72.04
CA PHE A 50 10.46 -31.31 -70.97
C PHE A 50 10.93 -32.72 -71.39
N LEU A 51 12.24 -32.91 -71.49
CA LEU A 51 12.89 -34.19 -71.80
C LEU A 51 13.33 -34.87 -70.49
N ASP A 52 12.79 -36.05 -70.22
CA ASP A 52 13.33 -37.20 -69.46
C ASP A 52 14.27 -36.95 -68.25
N ILE A 53 13.78 -36.41 -67.12
CA ILE A 53 14.55 -36.45 -65.85
C ILE A 53 13.81 -37.19 -64.71
N PHE A 54 12.50 -37.48 -64.84
CA PHE A 54 11.80 -38.36 -63.89
C PHE A 54 11.36 -39.64 -64.60
N ASN A 55 11.94 -40.76 -64.18
CA ASN A 55 11.62 -42.10 -64.69
C ASN A 55 10.10 -42.38 -64.64
N GLY A 56 9.46 -42.41 -65.81
CA GLY A 56 8.17 -43.08 -66.05
C GLY A 56 6.96 -42.18 -66.31
N ASN A 57 6.57 -42.06 -67.59
CA ASN A 57 5.21 -41.80 -68.09
C ASN A 57 4.35 -40.72 -67.40
N ILE A 58 4.78 -39.46 -67.41
CA ILE A 58 3.89 -38.31 -67.10
C ILE A 58 3.70 -37.47 -68.35
N PHE A 59 2.62 -37.73 -69.09
CA PHE A 59 2.14 -36.86 -70.17
C PHE A 59 1.33 -35.72 -69.54
N PHE A 60 1.86 -34.50 -69.50
CA PHE A 60 1.04 -33.32 -69.24
C PHE A 60 0.10 -33.13 -70.44
N GLY A 61 -1.18 -33.48 -70.26
CA GLY A 61 -2.22 -33.17 -71.24
C GLY A 61 -2.26 -31.67 -71.50
N ARG A 62 -2.48 -31.25 -72.75
CA ARG A 62 -2.72 -29.84 -73.07
C ARG A 62 -3.89 -29.33 -72.22
N PRO A 63 -3.83 -28.09 -71.68
CA PRO A 63 -4.99 -27.48 -71.05
C PRO A 63 -6.18 -27.56 -72.01
N THR A 64 -7.31 -28.06 -71.52
CA THR A 64 -8.55 -28.07 -72.30
C THR A 64 -9.04 -26.64 -72.35
N ILE A 65 -8.86 -25.96 -73.49
CA ILE A 65 -9.40 -24.62 -73.72
C ILE A 65 -10.92 -24.77 -73.85
N THR A 66 -11.63 -24.70 -72.72
CA THR A 66 -13.08 -24.52 -72.73
C THR A 66 -13.32 -23.01 -72.83
N ASN A 67 -14.24 -22.58 -73.69
CA ASN A 67 -14.43 -21.16 -74.02
C ASN A 67 -15.06 -20.33 -72.87
N THR A 68 -15.12 -20.84 -71.63
CA THR A 68 -15.71 -20.14 -70.48
C THR A 68 -14.87 -20.40 -69.24
N ALA A 69 -14.15 -19.38 -68.77
CA ALA A 69 -13.44 -19.45 -67.50
C ALA A 69 -14.44 -19.57 -66.34
N THR A 70 -14.19 -20.50 -65.41
CA THR A 70 -15.11 -20.81 -64.30
C THR A 70 -14.60 -20.33 -62.94
N SER A 71 -13.28 -20.17 -62.76
CA SER A 71 -12.69 -19.53 -61.58
C SER A 71 -11.31 -18.95 -61.88
N ALA A 72 -10.79 -18.15 -60.95
CA ALA A 72 -9.42 -17.65 -60.90
C ALA A 72 -8.62 -18.26 -59.74
N ASP A 73 -9.06 -19.43 -59.25
CA ASP A 73 -8.41 -20.10 -58.12
C ASP A 73 -7.01 -20.58 -58.49
N ILE A 74 -6.08 -20.46 -57.55
CA ILE A 74 -4.74 -21.04 -57.66
C ILE A 74 -4.62 -22.09 -56.57
N LYS A 75 -4.53 -23.36 -56.94
CA LYS A 75 -4.23 -24.47 -56.03
C LYS A 75 -2.87 -25.04 -56.40
N ILE A 76 -1.89 -24.87 -55.53
CA ILE A 76 -0.53 -25.35 -55.74
C ILE A 76 -0.16 -26.35 -54.66
N GLY A 77 0.51 -27.42 -55.08
CA GLY A 77 1.19 -28.35 -54.18
C GLY A 77 2.45 -27.73 -53.59
N THR A 78 3.54 -28.50 -53.55
CA THR A 78 4.82 -27.98 -53.06
C THR A 78 5.55 -27.18 -54.14
N ILE A 79 6.04 -25.99 -53.77
CA ILE A 79 6.98 -25.18 -54.55
C ILE A 79 8.38 -25.37 -53.98
N ALA A 80 9.35 -25.78 -54.81
CA ALA A 80 10.74 -25.89 -54.40
C ALA A 80 11.67 -25.48 -55.54
N PHE A 81 12.68 -24.67 -55.22
CA PHE A 81 13.77 -24.34 -56.14
C PHE A 81 14.97 -25.27 -55.87
N THR A 82 15.29 -26.15 -56.81
CA THR A 82 16.35 -27.16 -56.65
C THR A 82 17.25 -27.23 -57.90
N ASN A 83 18.56 -27.37 -57.70
CA ASN A 83 19.50 -27.86 -58.70
C ASN A 83 19.91 -29.31 -58.34
N LEU A 84 20.57 -30.04 -59.25
CA LEU A 84 20.93 -31.47 -59.15
C LEU A 84 21.52 -31.90 -57.79
N ASN A 85 22.12 -30.99 -57.02
CA ASN A 85 22.62 -31.26 -55.68
C ASN A 85 22.36 -30.16 -54.62
N ASP A 86 21.77 -29.01 -54.97
CA ASP A 86 21.71 -27.82 -54.10
C ASP A 86 20.36 -27.11 -54.15
N LEU A 87 19.97 -26.45 -53.05
CA LEU A 87 18.80 -25.57 -52.98
C LEU A 87 19.13 -24.18 -53.55
N LEU A 88 18.12 -23.49 -54.10
CA LEU A 88 18.26 -22.13 -54.64
C LEU A 88 17.28 -21.15 -53.98
N ALA A 89 17.69 -19.89 -53.83
CA ALA A 89 16.81 -18.80 -53.43
C ALA A 89 16.30 -18.05 -54.67
N GLY A 90 14.99 -17.82 -54.70
CA GLY A 90 14.31 -17.19 -55.81
C GLY A 90 13.14 -16.31 -55.37
N LYS A 91 12.34 -15.90 -56.35
CA LYS A 91 11.11 -15.15 -56.17
C LYS A 91 9.91 -16.03 -56.48
N VAL A 92 8.99 -16.14 -55.53
CA VAL A 92 7.67 -16.75 -55.73
C VAL A 92 6.64 -15.64 -55.79
N LEU A 93 5.94 -15.51 -56.90
CA LEU A 93 4.77 -14.68 -57.04
C LEU A 93 3.56 -15.54 -57.43
N LEU A 94 2.58 -15.61 -56.55
CA LEU A 94 1.27 -16.20 -56.83
C LEU A 94 0.25 -15.08 -56.82
N THR A 95 -0.41 -14.80 -57.95
CA THR A 95 -1.41 -13.74 -58.00
C THR A 95 -2.58 -14.09 -58.90
N ASN A 96 -3.79 -13.85 -58.42
CA ASN A 96 -4.97 -13.77 -59.29
C ASN A 96 -5.51 -12.33 -59.36
N GLN A 97 -4.71 -11.36 -58.90
CA GLN A 97 -5.01 -9.92 -58.87
C GLN A 97 -4.32 -9.11 -59.99
N TYR A 98 -3.38 -9.71 -60.72
CA TYR A 98 -2.76 -9.04 -61.87
C TYR A 98 -3.73 -8.92 -63.04
N LYS A 99 -4.18 -7.69 -63.34
CA LYS A 99 -5.10 -7.35 -64.44
C LYS A 99 -6.29 -8.34 -64.55
N PRO A 100 -7.08 -8.48 -63.48
CA PRO A 100 -7.96 -9.62 -63.30
C PRO A 100 -9.26 -9.45 -64.10
N ASN A 101 -9.83 -10.56 -64.55
CA ASN A 101 -11.20 -10.60 -65.02
C ASN A 101 -12.15 -10.49 -63.81
N PRO A 102 -12.91 -9.38 -63.66
CA PRO A 102 -13.70 -9.12 -62.46
C PRO A 102 -14.85 -10.12 -62.24
N SER A 103 -15.23 -10.88 -63.28
CA SER A 103 -16.30 -11.90 -63.19
C SER A 103 -15.87 -13.22 -62.54
N LEU A 104 -14.57 -13.39 -62.25
CA LEU A 104 -14.03 -14.59 -61.65
C LEU A 104 -13.62 -14.31 -60.20
N ALA A 105 -14.20 -15.06 -59.27
CA ALA A 105 -13.68 -15.20 -57.91
C ALA A 105 -12.44 -16.11 -57.94
N GLY A 106 -11.55 -15.94 -56.96
CA GLY A 106 -10.31 -16.69 -56.93
C GLY A 106 -9.69 -16.72 -55.55
N ASP A 107 -9.67 -17.90 -54.94
CA ASP A 107 -8.88 -18.17 -53.74
C ASP A 107 -7.49 -18.68 -54.12
N ILE A 108 -6.51 -18.52 -53.22
CA ILE A 108 -5.19 -19.13 -53.36
C ILE A 108 -4.98 -20.12 -52.22
N GLU A 109 -4.72 -21.38 -52.58
CA GLU A 109 -4.43 -22.46 -51.66
C GLU A 109 -3.05 -23.04 -51.96
N VAL A 110 -2.18 -23.06 -50.97
CA VAL A 110 -0.85 -23.67 -51.06
C VAL A 110 -0.77 -24.82 -50.06
N SER A 111 -0.49 -26.02 -50.56
CA SER A 111 -0.50 -27.24 -49.75
C SER A 111 0.77 -28.05 -49.94
N ALA A 112 1.36 -28.53 -48.84
CA ALA A 112 2.43 -29.50 -48.90
C ALA A 112 1.92 -30.82 -49.52
N THR A 113 2.60 -31.30 -50.55
CA THR A 113 2.20 -32.51 -51.30
C THR A 113 3.39 -33.44 -51.61
N LEU A 114 4.62 -33.04 -51.28
CA LEU A 114 5.83 -33.81 -51.51
C LEU A 114 6.43 -34.29 -50.18
N ASP A 115 6.33 -35.59 -49.91
CA ASP A 115 6.85 -36.19 -48.67
C ASP A 115 8.38 -36.44 -48.70
N PHE A 116 9.03 -36.43 -49.87
CA PHE A 116 10.42 -36.88 -50.03
C PHE A 116 11.49 -35.80 -49.82
N LEU A 117 11.15 -34.51 -49.90
CA LEU A 117 12.09 -33.41 -49.61
C LEU A 117 12.12 -33.09 -48.11
N ALA A 118 10.93 -32.87 -47.54
CA ALA A 118 10.64 -32.86 -46.11
C ALA A 118 9.12 -32.95 -45.94
N PRO A 119 8.60 -33.69 -44.94
CA PRO A 119 7.17 -33.69 -44.65
C PRO A 119 6.68 -32.25 -44.38
N ASN A 120 5.46 -31.94 -44.83
CA ASN A 120 4.77 -30.67 -44.59
C ASN A 120 5.35 -29.40 -45.26
N LEU A 121 6.33 -29.51 -46.17
CA LEU A 121 6.90 -28.35 -46.87
C LEU A 121 6.04 -27.89 -48.06
N ALA A 122 5.47 -26.68 -47.96
CA ALA A 122 4.61 -26.08 -48.99
C ALA A 122 5.39 -25.16 -49.94
N ILE A 123 6.29 -24.33 -49.41
CA ILE A 123 7.20 -23.49 -50.20
C ILE A 123 8.61 -23.57 -49.60
N GLN A 124 9.56 -24.15 -50.34
CA GLN A 124 10.99 -24.10 -50.03
C GLN A 124 11.68 -23.05 -50.90
N ASN A 125 12.05 -21.92 -50.30
CA ASN A 125 12.65 -20.80 -51.02
C ASN A 125 13.81 -20.18 -50.23
N GLY A 126 14.84 -20.98 -49.98
CA GLY A 126 16.06 -20.56 -49.30
C GLY A 126 17.26 -21.39 -49.77
N GLU A 127 18.43 -20.75 -49.83
CA GLU A 127 19.72 -21.35 -50.18
C GLU A 127 20.80 -21.01 -49.15
N VAL A 128 21.99 -21.59 -49.30
CA VAL A 128 23.16 -21.19 -48.50
C VAL A 128 23.43 -19.71 -48.74
N SER A 129 23.50 -18.92 -47.68
CA SER A 129 23.79 -17.47 -47.69
C SER A 129 22.71 -16.52 -48.25
N LYS A 130 21.51 -17.00 -48.59
CA LYS A 130 20.39 -16.12 -49.03
C LYS A 130 19.01 -16.75 -48.87
N GLY A 131 18.03 -15.99 -48.37
CA GLY A 131 16.61 -16.31 -48.40
C GLY A 131 15.91 -15.73 -49.64
N GLY A 132 14.95 -16.47 -50.21
CA GLY A 132 14.13 -16.03 -51.34
C GLY A 132 12.83 -15.34 -50.90
N SER A 133 12.22 -14.54 -51.78
CA SER A 133 10.99 -13.79 -51.47
C SER A 133 9.73 -14.54 -51.89
N VAL A 134 8.67 -14.45 -51.08
CA VAL A 134 7.37 -15.06 -51.36
C VAL A 134 6.28 -14.00 -51.30
N THR A 135 5.55 -13.83 -52.40
CA THR A 135 4.40 -12.93 -52.49
C THR A 135 3.17 -13.70 -52.97
N ILE A 136 2.10 -13.65 -52.19
CA ILE A 136 0.79 -14.21 -52.55
C ILE A 136 -0.24 -13.07 -52.52
N ASP A 137 -0.90 -12.82 -53.65
CA ASP A 137 -1.86 -11.73 -53.82
C ASP A 137 -3.20 -12.27 -54.39
N SER A 138 -4.16 -12.49 -53.49
CA SER A 138 -5.44 -13.17 -53.73
C SER A 138 -6.63 -12.21 -53.82
N ARG A 139 -7.53 -12.48 -54.76
CA ARG A 139 -8.83 -11.85 -54.97
C ARG A 139 -9.87 -12.23 -53.93
N GLY A 140 -9.71 -13.40 -53.32
CA GLY A 140 -10.56 -13.92 -52.26
C GLY A 140 -9.70 -14.22 -51.03
N SER A 141 -9.72 -15.47 -50.58
CA SER A 141 -8.97 -15.94 -49.42
C SER A 141 -7.59 -16.51 -49.79
N ILE A 142 -6.69 -16.57 -48.81
CA ILE A 142 -5.44 -17.35 -48.85
C ILE A 142 -5.55 -18.44 -47.79
N THR A 143 -5.34 -19.70 -48.19
CA THR A 143 -5.25 -20.84 -47.28
C THR A 143 -3.88 -21.49 -47.40
N LEU A 144 -3.20 -21.65 -46.25
CA LEU A 144 -1.93 -22.37 -46.16
C LEU A 144 -2.15 -23.70 -45.43
N ASN A 145 -1.69 -24.79 -46.05
CA ASN A 145 -1.62 -26.15 -45.50
C ASN A 145 -0.17 -26.66 -45.57
N GLY A 146 0.69 -26.17 -44.69
CA GLY A 146 2.11 -26.55 -44.63
C GLY A 146 3.04 -25.37 -44.40
N ILE A 147 4.33 -25.56 -44.67
CA ILE A 147 5.40 -24.65 -44.29
C ILE A 147 5.83 -23.77 -45.47
N VAL A 148 5.86 -22.46 -45.28
CA VAL A 148 6.56 -21.47 -46.11
C VAL A 148 7.91 -21.15 -45.48
N ASN A 149 8.99 -21.50 -46.16
CA ASN A 149 10.36 -21.36 -45.70
C ASN A 149 11.16 -20.40 -46.59
N THR A 150 11.55 -19.26 -46.05
CA THR A 150 12.47 -18.28 -46.69
C THR A 150 13.79 -18.11 -45.93
N ILE A 151 14.18 -19.14 -45.17
CA ILE A 151 15.38 -19.15 -44.33
C ILE A 151 16.66 -19.21 -45.18
N ALA A 152 17.65 -18.36 -44.89
CA ALA A 152 19.01 -18.50 -45.41
C ALA A 152 19.71 -19.69 -44.72
N ILE A 153 20.11 -20.70 -45.48
CA ILE A 153 20.62 -21.96 -44.92
C ILE A 153 22.05 -21.77 -44.36
N PRO A 154 22.41 -22.40 -43.22
CA PRO A 154 23.77 -22.35 -42.66
C PRO A 154 24.84 -22.72 -43.68
N SER A 155 25.99 -22.02 -43.60
CA SER A 155 27.25 -22.62 -44.04
C SER A 155 27.70 -23.62 -42.96
N ASN A 156 28.62 -24.54 -43.26
CA ASN A 156 29.07 -25.60 -42.33
C ASN A 156 29.82 -25.08 -41.07
N ASP A 157 29.62 -23.83 -40.67
CA ASP A 157 30.17 -23.18 -39.50
C ASP A 157 29.40 -23.61 -38.24
N SER A 158 30.12 -24.11 -37.23
CA SER A 158 29.54 -24.54 -35.96
C SER A 158 29.19 -23.39 -35.01
N SER A 159 29.56 -22.14 -35.33
CA SER A 159 29.40 -20.97 -34.46
C SER A 159 28.21 -20.06 -34.79
N ASN A 160 27.76 -19.99 -36.05
CA ASN A 160 26.55 -19.25 -36.47
C ASN A 160 25.70 -20.12 -37.40
N PRO A 161 24.41 -20.36 -37.09
CA PRO A 161 23.55 -21.21 -37.91
C PRO A 161 23.08 -20.55 -39.22
N PHE A 162 23.43 -19.30 -39.51
CA PHE A 162 23.05 -18.60 -40.74
C PHE A 162 24.25 -17.93 -41.43
N SER A 163 24.23 -17.88 -42.76
CA SER A 163 25.31 -17.30 -43.58
C SER A 163 24.86 -16.12 -44.47
N GLY A 164 23.61 -15.65 -44.30
CA GLY A 164 23.04 -14.51 -45.03
C GLY A 164 21.63 -14.14 -44.55
N ASN A 165 20.95 -13.23 -45.26
CA ASN A 165 19.67 -12.65 -44.84
C ASN A 165 18.45 -13.50 -45.25
N GLY A 166 17.44 -13.57 -44.38
CA GLY A 166 16.15 -14.20 -44.66
C GLY A 166 15.34 -13.41 -45.69
N GLY A 167 14.46 -14.10 -46.40
CA GLY A 167 13.64 -13.48 -47.45
C GLY A 167 12.28 -12.99 -46.96
N ASP A 168 11.76 -11.93 -47.58
CA ASP A 168 10.46 -11.35 -47.23
C ASP A 168 9.28 -12.24 -47.63
N VAL A 169 8.23 -12.24 -46.80
CA VAL A 169 6.97 -12.93 -47.07
C VAL A 169 5.81 -11.94 -47.03
N THR A 170 5.03 -11.86 -48.11
CA THR A 170 3.88 -10.96 -48.21
C THR A 170 2.64 -11.71 -48.65
N PHE A 171 1.63 -11.79 -47.79
CA PHE A 171 0.30 -12.32 -48.12
C PHE A 171 -0.71 -11.19 -48.14
N LEU A 172 -1.40 -11.02 -49.27
CA LEU A 172 -2.46 -10.04 -49.48
C LEU A 172 -3.73 -10.81 -49.90
N ALA A 173 -4.77 -10.78 -49.09
CA ALA A 173 -6.07 -11.39 -49.39
C ALA A 173 -7.16 -10.33 -49.29
N ASN A 174 -8.09 -10.29 -50.24
CA ASN A 174 -9.28 -9.42 -50.10
C ASN A 174 -10.27 -9.95 -49.05
N ASP A 175 -10.28 -11.26 -48.78
CA ASP A 175 -11.13 -11.87 -47.77
C ASP A 175 -10.26 -12.33 -46.58
N ASN A 176 -10.11 -13.64 -46.37
CA ASN A 176 -9.47 -14.20 -45.19
C ASN A 176 -8.07 -14.72 -45.49
N ILE A 177 -7.20 -14.68 -44.48
CA ILE A 177 -5.96 -15.47 -44.46
C ILE A 177 -6.14 -16.55 -43.39
N THR A 178 -6.02 -17.82 -43.78
CA THR A 178 -6.14 -18.96 -42.86
C THR A 178 -4.89 -19.83 -42.91
N LEU A 179 -4.28 -20.02 -41.75
CA LEU A 179 -3.22 -21.01 -41.54
C LEU A 179 -3.83 -22.18 -40.76
N ASN A 180 -4.01 -23.29 -41.46
CA ASN A 180 -4.55 -24.52 -40.88
C ASN A 180 -3.55 -25.22 -39.94
N PRO A 181 -3.99 -26.20 -39.14
CA PRO A 181 -3.12 -26.93 -38.21
C PRO A 181 -1.84 -27.45 -38.86
N GLY A 182 -0.70 -27.15 -38.24
CA GLY A 182 0.63 -27.52 -38.72
C GLY A 182 1.22 -26.59 -39.78
N SER A 183 0.50 -25.55 -40.19
CA SER A 183 1.00 -24.53 -41.12
C SER A 183 1.97 -23.57 -40.44
N PHE A 184 2.99 -23.17 -41.18
CA PHE A 184 4.06 -22.33 -40.64
C PHE A 184 4.62 -21.35 -41.67
N ILE A 185 4.94 -20.12 -41.26
CA ILE A 185 5.66 -19.15 -42.09
C ILE A 185 6.94 -18.77 -41.35
N ALA A 186 8.10 -19.05 -41.96
CA ALA A 186 9.41 -18.77 -41.38
C ALA A 186 10.29 -17.93 -42.30
N SER A 187 10.79 -16.81 -41.79
CA SER A 187 11.87 -16.03 -42.41
C SER A 187 13.03 -15.88 -41.44
N ALA A 188 14.19 -16.45 -41.77
CA ALA A 188 15.36 -16.40 -40.89
C ALA A 188 16.69 -16.16 -41.60
N GLY A 189 17.62 -15.49 -40.91
CA GLY A 189 18.97 -15.24 -41.40
C GLY A 189 19.85 -14.51 -40.37
N ILE A 190 20.99 -13.97 -40.84
CA ILE A 190 21.78 -12.98 -40.10
C ILE A 190 20.86 -11.82 -39.73
N GLU A 191 20.12 -11.30 -40.71
CA GLU A 191 18.91 -10.51 -40.53
C GLU A 191 17.71 -11.31 -41.05
N GLY A 192 16.67 -11.50 -40.23
CA GLY A 192 15.39 -12.07 -40.68
C GLY A 192 14.65 -11.13 -41.63
N GLY A 193 13.92 -11.68 -42.61
CA GLY A 193 13.13 -10.89 -43.55
C GLY A 193 11.83 -10.34 -42.93
N LYS A 194 11.23 -9.36 -43.59
CA LYS A 194 9.95 -8.77 -43.19
C LYS A 194 8.80 -9.70 -43.57
N ILE A 195 7.84 -9.86 -42.66
CA ILE A 195 6.59 -10.60 -42.93
C ILE A 195 5.41 -9.64 -42.85
N THR A 196 4.60 -9.58 -43.91
CA THR A 196 3.39 -8.75 -43.98
C THR A 196 2.18 -9.60 -44.35
N LEU A 197 1.19 -9.66 -43.47
CA LEU A 197 -0.04 -10.43 -43.62
C LEU A 197 -1.25 -9.48 -43.60
N ASN A 198 -1.80 -9.19 -44.78
CA ASN A 198 -2.95 -8.29 -44.92
C ASN A 198 -4.14 -9.08 -45.44
N SER A 199 -5.15 -9.24 -44.60
CA SER A 199 -6.47 -9.75 -44.98
C SER A 199 -7.46 -8.59 -45.09
N GLY A 200 -8.47 -8.71 -45.97
CA GLY A 200 -9.56 -7.75 -46.04
C GLY A 200 -10.69 -8.04 -45.06
N SER A 201 -10.65 -9.19 -44.38
CA SER A 201 -11.57 -9.55 -43.28
C SER A 201 -10.83 -10.18 -42.10
N ASN A 202 -10.71 -11.51 -42.05
CA ASN A 202 -10.18 -12.23 -40.88
C ASN A 202 -8.80 -12.85 -41.13
N PHE A 203 -8.01 -12.94 -40.07
CA PHE A 203 -6.80 -13.73 -40.01
C PHE A 203 -6.90 -14.79 -38.91
N LEU A 204 -6.79 -16.06 -39.30
CA LEU A 204 -6.94 -17.21 -38.41
C LEU A 204 -5.66 -18.05 -38.38
N LEU A 205 -5.08 -18.21 -37.19
CA LEU A 205 -4.10 -19.23 -36.87
C LEU A 205 -4.76 -20.28 -35.98
N ASN A 206 -4.81 -21.51 -36.46
CA ASN A 206 -5.32 -22.65 -35.71
C ASN A 206 -4.21 -23.71 -35.65
N ASP A 207 -3.64 -23.92 -34.47
CA ASP A 207 -2.41 -24.70 -34.24
C ASP A 207 -1.32 -24.40 -35.31
N ALA A 208 -1.03 -23.12 -35.54
CA ALA A 208 -0.15 -22.64 -36.62
C ALA A 208 0.77 -21.49 -36.17
N GLY A 209 1.84 -21.20 -36.92
CA GLY A 209 2.80 -20.17 -36.50
C GLY A 209 3.39 -19.29 -37.60
N VAL A 210 3.80 -18.08 -37.22
CA VAL A 210 4.51 -17.13 -38.07
C VAL A 210 5.70 -16.58 -37.29
N VAL A 211 6.91 -16.66 -37.85
CA VAL A 211 8.14 -16.23 -37.18
C VAL A 211 9.11 -15.49 -38.10
N THR A 212 9.66 -14.38 -37.61
CA THR A 212 10.91 -13.79 -38.11
C THR A 212 12.04 -14.10 -37.13
N LEU A 213 13.21 -14.52 -37.64
CA LEU A 213 14.32 -14.98 -36.81
C LEU A 213 15.65 -14.38 -37.26
N THR A 214 16.40 -13.85 -36.31
CA THR A 214 17.72 -13.23 -36.50
C THR A 214 18.76 -13.91 -35.61
N THR A 215 19.97 -14.17 -36.12
CA THR A 215 21.14 -14.40 -35.26
C THR A 215 21.88 -13.10 -34.99
N GLY A 216 22.17 -12.34 -36.04
CA GLY A 216 23.08 -11.21 -36.03
C GLY A 216 24.55 -11.65 -35.89
N GLU A 217 25.45 -10.88 -36.50
CA GLU A 217 26.90 -10.92 -36.27
C GLU A 217 27.35 -9.73 -35.40
N THR A 218 26.59 -8.62 -35.43
CA THR A 218 26.82 -7.41 -34.64
C THR A 218 25.57 -6.94 -33.91
N GLY A 219 25.72 -6.05 -32.93
CA GLY A 219 24.59 -5.42 -32.24
C GLY A 219 23.77 -4.45 -33.12
N ALA A 220 24.21 -4.17 -34.34
CA ALA A 220 23.49 -3.31 -35.29
C ALA A 220 22.43 -4.09 -36.10
N ASP A 221 22.61 -5.40 -36.25
CA ASP A 221 21.74 -6.24 -37.07
C ASP A 221 20.36 -6.36 -36.42
N LYS A 222 19.29 -6.40 -37.23
CA LYS A 222 17.90 -6.46 -36.75
C LYS A 222 17.07 -7.48 -37.51
N SER A 223 16.11 -8.11 -36.83
CA SER A 223 15.07 -8.88 -37.51
C SER A 223 14.09 -7.97 -38.25
N GLY A 224 13.57 -8.47 -39.37
CA GLY A 224 12.45 -7.86 -40.07
C GLY A 224 11.20 -7.83 -39.20
N ASN A 225 10.42 -6.77 -39.39
CA ASN A 225 9.16 -6.58 -38.67
C ASN A 225 8.10 -7.59 -39.15
N LEU A 226 7.23 -7.99 -38.23
CA LEU A 226 6.04 -8.78 -38.53
C LEU A 226 4.81 -7.88 -38.39
N ILE A 227 4.05 -7.74 -39.48
CA ILE A 227 2.87 -6.86 -39.53
C ILE A 227 1.66 -7.69 -39.92
N VAL A 228 0.62 -7.64 -39.08
CA VAL A 228 -0.66 -8.31 -39.30
C VAL A 228 -1.77 -7.27 -39.35
N ASN A 229 -2.46 -7.18 -40.48
CA ASN A 229 -3.63 -6.31 -40.67
C ASN A 229 -4.84 -7.18 -41.04
N ALA A 230 -5.88 -7.16 -40.20
CA ALA A 230 -7.12 -7.87 -40.44
C ALA A 230 -8.29 -7.06 -39.87
N PRO A 231 -9.05 -6.31 -40.70
CA PRO A 231 -9.98 -5.29 -40.21
C PRO A 231 -11.12 -5.87 -39.36
N GLU A 232 -11.45 -7.16 -39.49
CA GLU A 232 -12.51 -7.79 -38.69
C GLU A 232 -11.98 -8.54 -37.47
N SER A 233 -11.09 -9.50 -37.67
CA SER A 233 -10.52 -10.23 -36.54
C SER A 233 -9.13 -10.83 -36.80
N VAL A 234 -8.34 -10.89 -35.74
CA VAL A 234 -7.16 -11.76 -35.62
C VAL A 234 -7.46 -12.79 -34.55
N THR A 235 -7.46 -14.07 -34.93
CA THR A 235 -7.80 -15.18 -34.04
C THR A 235 -6.65 -16.16 -33.96
N LEU A 236 -6.12 -16.36 -32.75
CA LEU A 236 -5.05 -17.29 -32.41
C LEU A 236 -5.65 -18.37 -31.50
N ILE A 237 -5.85 -19.58 -32.04
CA ILE A 237 -6.43 -20.70 -31.28
C ILE A 237 -5.42 -21.84 -31.23
N ASN A 238 -5.12 -22.30 -30.01
CA ASN A 238 -4.31 -23.47 -29.76
C ASN A 238 -5.20 -24.57 -29.14
N ARG A 239 -5.34 -25.72 -29.82
CA ARG A 239 -6.24 -26.81 -29.39
C ARG A 239 -5.48 -28.03 -28.87
N GLU A 240 -4.42 -28.44 -29.56
CA GLU A 240 -3.71 -29.71 -29.27
C GLU A 240 -2.22 -29.55 -28.94
N GLY A 241 -1.68 -28.34 -29.05
CA GLY A 241 -0.30 -28.04 -28.68
C GLY A 241 0.80 -28.62 -29.55
N SER A 242 0.47 -28.86 -30.81
CA SER A 242 1.36 -29.37 -31.85
C SER A 242 1.74 -28.32 -32.90
N GLY A 243 1.29 -27.07 -32.79
CA GLY A 243 1.45 -26.09 -33.87
C GLY A 243 2.90 -25.82 -34.33
N PHE A 244 3.89 -26.04 -33.44
CA PHE A 244 5.31 -25.95 -33.78
C PHE A 244 6.04 -27.30 -33.89
N SER A 245 5.39 -28.46 -33.70
CA SER A 245 6.08 -29.76 -33.82
C SER A 245 6.71 -29.97 -35.20
N ASN A 246 6.14 -29.37 -36.24
CA ASN A 246 6.64 -29.41 -37.61
C ASN A 246 7.88 -28.52 -37.82
N LEU A 247 8.21 -27.60 -36.90
CA LEU A 247 9.47 -26.84 -36.94
C LEU A 247 10.68 -27.78 -36.78
N GLY A 248 10.53 -28.86 -36.01
CA GLY A 248 11.56 -29.91 -35.92
C GLY A 248 11.83 -30.60 -37.26
N GLU A 249 10.82 -30.68 -38.13
CA GLU A 249 10.93 -31.27 -39.48
C GLU A 249 11.59 -30.31 -40.49
N LEU A 250 11.37 -28.98 -40.33
CA LEU A 250 12.04 -27.93 -41.11
C LEU A 250 13.57 -27.89 -40.90
N VAL A 251 14.04 -28.42 -39.76
CA VAL A 251 15.38 -28.20 -39.23
C VAL A 251 16.29 -29.45 -39.30
N THR A 252 15.92 -30.48 -40.06
CA THR A 252 16.77 -31.67 -40.26
C THR A 252 18.15 -31.38 -40.90
N ASN A 253 18.38 -30.16 -41.42
CA ASN A 253 19.66 -29.68 -41.96
C ASN A 253 20.49 -28.78 -41.01
N PHE A 254 20.03 -28.45 -39.79
CA PHE A 254 20.87 -27.71 -38.85
C PHE A 254 21.67 -28.70 -38.00
N THR A 255 22.99 -28.65 -38.09
CA THR A 255 23.91 -29.48 -37.28
C THR A 255 23.91 -29.10 -35.78
N ASN A 256 23.22 -28.02 -35.40
CA ASN A 256 23.13 -27.51 -34.03
C ASN A 256 21.72 -27.75 -33.45
N SER A 257 21.52 -28.92 -32.84
CA SER A 257 20.25 -29.37 -32.26
C SER A 257 19.65 -28.44 -31.19
N ASN A 258 20.44 -27.49 -30.68
CA ASN A 258 20.01 -26.59 -29.61
C ASN A 258 19.07 -25.46 -30.08
N LEU A 259 19.15 -24.99 -31.34
CA LEU A 259 18.33 -23.85 -31.81
C LEU A 259 16.85 -24.22 -31.93
N VAL A 260 16.56 -25.41 -32.46
CA VAL A 260 15.20 -25.96 -32.57
C VAL A 260 14.59 -26.17 -31.22
N GLU A 261 15.31 -26.86 -30.33
CA GLU A 261 14.84 -27.05 -28.97
C GLU A 261 14.57 -25.72 -28.29
N ARG A 262 15.40 -24.70 -28.54
CA ARG A 262 15.21 -23.36 -27.96
C ARG A 262 13.99 -22.64 -28.54
N LEU A 263 13.71 -22.76 -29.84
CA LEU A 263 12.52 -22.19 -30.49
C LEU A 263 11.23 -22.93 -30.06
N LEU A 264 11.25 -24.27 -30.06
CA LEU A 264 10.16 -25.14 -29.59
C LEU A 264 9.85 -24.95 -28.09
N ARG A 265 10.86 -24.64 -27.27
CA ARG A 265 10.67 -24.33 -25.84
C ARG A 265 9.96 -23.00 -25.60
N VAL A 266 10.00 -22.08 -26.56
CA VAL A 266 9.39 -20.75 -26.46
C VAL A 266 8.05 -20.69 -27.18
N PHE A 267 7.78 -21.53 -28.17
CA PHE A 267 6.48 -21.58 -28.83
C PHE A 267 6.11 -23.03 -29.19
N ASN A 268 5.04 -23.56 -28.57
CA ASN A 268 4.52 -24.90 -28.86
C ASN A 268 2.98 -24.87 -29.03
N GLY A 269 2.48 -23.98 -29.88
CA GLY A 269 1.04 -23.81 -30.15
C GLY A 269 0.78 -22.82 -31.29
N SER A 270 -0.18 -21.90 -31.13
CA SER A 270 -0.50 -20.88 -32.15
C SER A 270 0.18 -19.54 -31.88
N GLY A 271 1.07 -19.08 -32.77
CA GLY A 271 1.96 -17.96 -32.43
C GLY A 271 2.34 -17.00 -33.55
N LEU A 272 2.45 -15.72 -33.20
CA LEU A 272 3.14 -14.69 -33.98
C LEU A 272 4.41 -14.28 -33.25
N ALA A 273 5.58 -14.31 -33.90
CA ALA A 273 6.83 -14.04 -33.21
C ALA A 273 7.88 -13.29 -34.03
N THR A 274 8.63 -12.42 -33.37
CA THR A 274 9.95 -11.95 -33.82
C THR A 274 11.00 -12.43 -32.81
N VAL A 275 12.07 -13.06 -33.28
CA VAL A 275 13.00 -13.80 -32.42
C VAL A 275 14.45 -13.47 -32.74
N THR A 276 15.29 -13.36 -31.69
CA THR A 276 16.75 -13.29 -31.86
C THR A 276 17.51 -14.29 -31.00
N THR A 277 18.55 -14.92 -31.57
CA THR A 277 19.42 -15.89 -30.88
C THR A 277 20.89 -15.50 -30.74
N GLY A 278 21.32 -14.33 -31.25
CA GLY A 278 22.70 -13.85 -31.15
C GLY A 278 22.77 -12.35 -30.83
N PRO A 279 23.81 -11.61 -31.26
CA PRO A 279 23.99 -10.21 -30.88
C PRO A 279 22.99 -9.22 -31.50
N GLY A 280 22.28 -9.58 -32.57
CA GLY A 280 21.32 -8.71 -33.24
C GLY A 280 20.04 -8.45 -32.42
N ASN A 281 19.24 -7.46 -32.79
CA ASN A 281 17.98 -7.14 -32.10
C ASN A 281 16.77 -7.78 -32.78
N SER A 282 15.72 -8.08 -32.03
CA SER A 282 14.46 -8.56 -32.62
C SER A 282 13.72 -7.42 -33.32
N GLY A 283 12.94 -7.75 -34.34
CA GLY A 283 12.10 -6.80 -35.07
C GLY A 283 10.80 -6.49 -34.31
N ASP A 284 10.06 -5.48 -34.75
CA ASP A 284 8.80 -5.11 -34.13
C ASP A 284 7.64 -5.98 -34.64
N LEU A 285 6.65 -6.20 -33.78
CA LEU A 285 5.39 -6.87 -34.11
C LEU A 285 4.23 -5.89 -33.99
N THR A 286 3.43 -5.76 -35.05
CA THR A 286 2.23 -4.91 -35.05
C THR A 286 1.00 -5.69 -35.49
N ILE A 287 -0.07 -5.61 -34.69
CA ILE A 287 -1.37 -6.20 -34.97
C ILE A 287 -2.42 -5.09 -35.05
N ASN A 288 -3.08 -4.95 -36.20
CA ASN A 288 -4.20 -4.03 -36.40
C ASN A 288 -5.46 -4.81 -36.75
N THR A 289 -6.50 -4.69 -35.93
CA THR A 289 -7.76 -5.41 -36.13
C THR A 289 -8.93 -4.72 -35.46
N ARG A 290 -10.16 -5.22 -35.64
CA ARG A 290 -11.30 -4.85 -34.80
C ARG A 290 -11.35 -5.72 -33.55
N THR A 291 -11.10 -7.02 -33.68
CA THR A 291 -11.10 -7.97 -32.55
C THR A 291 -9.85 -8.85 -32.57
N LEU A 292 -9.06 -8.79 -31.50
CA LEU A 292 -7.99 -9.76 -31.25
C LEU A 292 -8.48 -10.80 -30.24
N SER A 293 -8.53 -12.07 -30.64
CA SER A 293 -8.88 -13.19 -29.77
C SER A 293 -7.72 -14.17 -29.68
N ILE A 294 -7.20 -14.37 -28.47
CA ILE A 294 -6.16 -15.35 -28.16
C ILE A 294 -6.75 -16.38 -27.22
N GLN A 295 -6.79 -17.65 -27.65
CA GLN A 295 -7.41 -18.73 -26.89
C GLN A 295 -6.49 -19.93 -26.81
N ASN A 296 -6.18 -20.34 -25.58
CA ASN A 296 -5.51 -21.60 -25.31
C ASN A 296 -6.52 -22.61 -24.77
N GLN A 297 -6.84 -23.62 -25.58
CA GLN A 297 -7.79 -24.69 -25.26
C GLN A 297 -7.09 -26.04 -25.00
N ALA A 298 -5.75 -26.05 -25.03
CA ALA A 298 -4.96 -27.25 -24.82
C ALA A 298 -5.19 -27.81 -23.41
N GLN A 299 -5.55 -29.10 -23.32
CA GLN A 299 -5.90 -29.79 -22.07
C GLN A 299 -4.68 -30.21 -21.24
N ASN A 300 -3.47 -30.07 -21.78
CA ASN A 300 -2.26 -30.65 -21.20
C ASN A 300 -1.48 -29.57 -20.44
N GLN A 301 -1.68 -29.46 -19.12
CA GLN A 301 -1.00 -28.44 -18.29
C GLN A 301 0.53 -28.64 -18.19
N GLU A 302 1.04 -29.84 -18.51
CA GLU A 302 2.49 -30.10 -18.56
C GLU A 302 3.14 -29.78 -19.91
N SER A 303 2.35 -29.70 -20.99
CA SER A 303 2.87 -29.28 -22.28
C SER A 303 2.88 -27.76 -22.28
N ARG A 304 4.05 -27.16 -22.49
CA ARG A 304 4.28 -25.71 -22.68
C ARG A 304 3.62 -25.20 -23.95
N SER A 305 2.33 -25.46 -24.12
CA SER A 305 1.60 -25.20 -25.32
C SER A 305 1.04 -23.79 -25.26
N LEU A 306 1.63 -22.92 -26.07
CA LEU A 306 1.51 -21.47 -25.92
C LEU A 306 0.68 -20.90 -27.07
N ALA A 307 -0.21 -19.94 -26.78
CA ALA A 307 -0.96 -19.19 -27.80
C ALA A 307 -0.74 -17.69 -27.62
N GLY A 308 -0.20 -17.00 -28.62
CA GLY A 308 0.09 -15.58 -28.40
C GLY A 308 0.86 -14.84 -29.48
N ALA A 309 1.25 -13.62 -29.14
CA ALA A 309 2.08 -12.76 -29.96
C ALA A 309 3.28 -12.28 -29.13
N ALA A 310 4.50 -12.43 -29.64
CA ALA A 310 5.68 -12.10 -28.86
C ALA A 310 6.87 -11.56 -29.64
N THR A 311 7.66 -10.72 -28.98
CA THR A 311 9.02 -10.34 -29.41
C THR A 311 10.00 -10.86 -28.36
N VAL A 312 10.94 -11.73 -28.75
CA VAL A 312 11.74 -12.48 -27.76
C VAL A 312 13.19 -12.64 -28.17
N THR A 313 14.10 -12.41 -27.20
CA THR A 313 15.48 -12.87 -27.32
C THR A 313 15.70 -14.17 -26.54
N LEU A 314 16.34 -15.14 -27.17
CA LEU A 314 16.63 -16.45 -26.57
C LEU A 314 17.91 -16.41 -25.72
N ARG A 315 18.17 -17.48 -24.95
CA ARG A 315 19.37 -17.62 -24.10
C ARG A 315 20.66 -17.37 -24.88
N ASP A 316 21.70 -16.84 -24.26
CA ASP A 316 23.00 -16.56 -24.92
C ASP A 316 22.97 -15.47 -26.02
N SER A 317 21.83 -14.82 -26.25
CA SER A 317 21.73 -13.60 -27.07
C SER A 317 22.39 -12.41 -26.34
N SER A 318 22.83 -11.37 -27.04
CA SER A 318 23.18 -10.08 -26.39
C SER A 318 22.38 -8.90 -26.92
N GLY A 319 21.46 -9.16 -27.87
CA GLY A 319 20.61 -8.13 -28.45
C GLY A 319 19.33 -7.89 -27.67
N ASN A 320 18.65 -6.80 -27.99
CA ASN A 320 17.41 -6.37 -27.36
C ASN A 320 16.20 -6.98 -28.06
N SER A 321 15.09 -7.12 -27.32
CA SER A 321 13.80 -7.47 -27.92
C SER A 321 13.19 -6.27 -28.65
N GLY A 322 12.36 -6.55 -29.65
CA GLY A 322 11.60 -5.54 -30.40
C GLY A 322 10.30 -5.16 -29.67
N ASN A 323 9.59 -4.17 -30.19
CA ASN A 323 8.35 -3.69 -29.59
C ASN A 323 7.13 -4.47 -30.11
N LEU A 324 6.08 -4.55 -29.29
CA LEU A 324 4.80 -5.14 -29.65
C LEU A 324 3.67 -4.10 -29.53
N THR A 325 2.99 -3.83 -30.64
CA THR A 325 1.85 -2.91 -30.67
C THR A 325 0.58 -3.62 -31.13
N VAL A 326 -0.48 -3.52 -30.33
CA VAL A 326 -1.82 -4.01 -30.67
C VAL A 326 -2.77 -2.82 -30.76
N ASN A 327 -3.44 -2.67 -31.89
CA ASN A 327 -4.53 -1.71 -32.08
C ASN A 327 -5.81 -2.50 -32.42
N ALA A 328 -6.76 -2.55 -31.49
CA ALA A 328 -8.00 -3.31 -31.67
C ALA A 328 -9.19 -2.68 -30.93
N GLU A 329 -10.42 -2.76 -31.43
CA GLU A 329 -11.59 -2.33 -30.64
C GLU A 329 -11.78 -3.21 -29.40
N SER A 330 -11.56 -4.52 -29.52
CA SER A 330 -11.63 -5.49 -28.42
C SER A 330 -10.43 -6.43 -28.42
N VAL A 331 -9.87 -6.70 -27.25
CA VAL A 331 -8.81 -7.69 -27.03
C VAL A 331 -9.26 -8.68 -25.96
N ASP A 332 -9.40 -9.94 -26.32
CA ASP A 332 -9.82 -11.02 -25.43
C ASP A 332 -8.72 -12.10 -25.39
N ILE A 333 -8.15 -12.34 -24.21
CA ILE A 333 -7.06 -13.31 -24.00
C ILE A 333 -7.49 -14.31 -22.93
N VAL A 334 -7.63 -15.57 -23.32
CA VAL A 334 -8.11 -16.64 -22.45
C VAL A 334 -7.09 -17.77 -22.42
N GLY A 335 -6.48 -17.98 -21.26
CA GLY A 335 -5.59 -19.11 -21.00
C GLY A 335 -6.35 -20.41 -20.68
N ASN A 336 -5.61 -21.42 -20.26
CA ASN A 336 -6.12 -22.76 -19.92
C ASN A 336 -5.97 -23.13 -18.42
N GLU A 337 -5.62 -22.18 -17.57
CA GLU A 337 -5.52 -22.37 -16.11
C GLU A 337 -6.78 -21.85 -15.43
N THR A 338 -7.76 -22.73 -15.27
CA THR A 338 -9.09 -22.42 -14.71
C THR A 338 -9.20 -22.63 -13.19
N ALA A 339 -8.14 -23.16 -12.57
CA ALA A 339 -8.10 -23.33 -11.12
C ALA A 339 -8.02 -21.96 -10.43
N PRO A 340 -8.74 -21.75 -9.31
CA PRO A 340 -8.52 -20.58 -8.47
C PRO A 340 -7.06 -20.61 -8.01
N PHE A 341 -6.36 -19.52 -8.25
CA PHE A 341 -4.94 -19.40 -7.94
C PHE A 341 -4.73 -18.06 -7.27
N ILE A 342 -4.18 -18.10 -6.07
CA ILE A 342 -3.90 -16.93 -5.26
C ILE A 342 -2.40 -16.98 -5.02
N PRO A 343 -1.61 -16.16 -5.74
CA PRO A 343 -0.17 -16.23 -5.62
C PRO A 343 0.27 -15.75 -4.24
N THR A 344 1.12 -16.52 -3.57
CA THR A 344 1.79 -16.07 -2.33
C THR A 344 2.66 -14.84 -2.63
N PRO A 345 2.94 -13.95 -1.65
CA PRO A 345 3.88 -12.83 -1.81
C PRO A 345 5.17 -13.19 -2.55
N ASN A 346 5.73 -14.37 -2.25
CA ASN A 346 6.98 -14.89 -2.82
C ASN A 346 6.81 -15.52 -4.22
N GLU A 347 5.64 -16.07 -4.52
CA GLU A 347 5.29 -16.65 -5.81
C GLU A 347 4.92 -15.61 -6.88
N ARG A 348 4.37 -14.47 -6.47
CA ARG A 348 3.87 -13.38 -7.33
C ARG A 348 4.85 -12.89 -8.36
N VAL A 349 6.10 -12.64 -7.96
CA VAL A 349 7.10 -12.04 -8.84
C VAL A 349 7.76 -13.08 -9.75
N ALA A 350 7.82 -14.34 -9.29
CA ALA A 350 8.30 -15.45 -10.10
C ALA A 350 7.27 -15.86 -11.18
N LEU A 351 5.98 -15.82 -10.88
CA LEU A 351 4.90 -16.23 -11.78
C LEU A 351 4.53 -15.19 -12.82
N ALA A 352 4.61 -13.89 -12.48
CA ALA A 352 4.39 -12.80 -13.43
C ALA A 352 5.32 -12.88 -14.66
N ILE A 353 6.48 -13.56 -14.53
CA ILE A 353 7.55 -13.55 -15.53
C ILE A 353 7.94 -14.96 -16.02
N ARG A 354 7.79 -16.03 -15.21
CA ARG A 354 8.24 -17.39 -15.61
C ARG A 354 7.28 -18.17 -16.51
N ALA A 355 6.01 -17.78 -16.60
CA ALA A 355 4.99 -18.71 -17.10
C ALA A 355 3.75 -18.03 -17.69
N ILE A 356 3.88 -17.25 -18.77
CA ILE A 356 2.70 -16.93 -19.58
C ILE A 356 2.78 -17.61 -20.94
N PRO A 357 2.21 -18.83 -21.05
CA PRO A 357 1.93 -19.47 -22.31
C PRO A 357 0.99 -18.70 -23.22
N THR A 358 0.08 -17.92 -22.64
CA THR A 358 -1.06 -17.40 -23.39
C THR A 358 -1.16 -15.89 -23.26
N GLY A 359 -0.91 -15.17 -24.35
CA GLY A 359 -1.11 -13.72 -24.39
C GLY A 359 -0.09 -12.94 -25.21
N LEU A 360 0.32 -11.78 -24.69
CA LEU A 360 1.17 -10.81 -25.39
C LEU A 360 2.47 -10.61 -24.61
N THR A 361 3.62 -10.74 -25.27
CA THR A 361 4.90 -10.73 -24.55
C THR A 361 6.02 -10.00 -25.29
N THR A 362 6.77 -9.16 -24.58
CA THR A 362 8.10 -8.73 -25.02
C THR A 362 9.12 -9.20 -23.97
N ALA A 363 10.11 -10.00 -24.37
CA ALA A 363 11.00 -10.60 -23.38
C ALA A 363 12.44 -10.79 -23.82
N THR A 364 13.35 -10.81 -22.83
CA THR A 364 14.72 -11.29 -23.04
C THR A 364 15.08 -12.42 -22.09
N ASN A 365 15.64 -13.51 -22.64
CA ASN A 365 16.22 -14.61 -21.87
C ASN A 365 17.74 -14.44 -21.66
N SER A 366 18.26 -13.23 -21.91
CA SER A 366 19.70 -12.93 -21.88
C SER A 366 19.99 -11.51 -21.38
N THR A 367 21.14 -10.92 -21.73
CA THR A 367 21.60 -9.62 -21.20
C THR A 367 21.01 -8.38 -21.89
N GLY A 368 20.21 -8.54 -22.94
CA GLY A 368 19.57 -7.43 -23.66
C GLY A 368 18.35 -6.84 -22.95
N LYS A 369 17.93 -5.63 -23.36
CA LYS A 369 16.69 -4.97 -22.88
C LYS A 369 15.45 -5.64 -23.48
N ALA A 370 14.39 -5.75 -22.68
CA ALA A 370 13.08 -6.09 -23.23
C ALA A 370 12.49 -4.89 -24.00
N GLY A 371 11.65 -5.18 -24.99
CA GLY A 371 10.99 -4.15 -25.80
C GLY A 371 9.71 -3.64 -25.14
N ASP A 372 9.18 -2.53 -25.62
CA ASP A 372 7.94 -1.95 -25.10
C ASP A 372 6.71 -2.66 -25.67
N LEU A 373 5.66 -2.76 -24.87
CA LEU A 373 4.37 -3.34 -25.26
C LEU A 373 3.26 -2.31 -25.10
N THR A 374 2.54 -2.03 -26.18
CA THR A 374 1.39 -1.12 -26.19
C THR A 374 0.12 -1.82 -26.67
N VAL A 375 -0.95 -1.72 -25.88
CA VAL A 375 -2.30 -2.16 -26.28
C VAL A 375 -3.22 -0.96 -26.31
N ASN A 376 -3.70 -0.59 -27.50
CA ASN A 376 -4.73 0.43 -27.70
C ASN A 376 -6.04 -0.26 -28.02
N THR A 377 -7.05 -0.09 -27.15
CA THR A 377 -8.33 -0.74 -27.30
C THR A 377 -9.51 0.03 -26.74
N GLN A 378 -10.73 -0.46 -26.94
CA GLN A 378 -11.89 -0.03 -26.16
C GLN A 378 -12.04 -0.93 -24.94
N ARG A 379 -11.95 -2.25 -25.14
CA ARG A 379 -12.11 -3.26 -24.09
C ARG A 379 -10.98 -4.28 -24.09
N LEU A 380 -10.38 -4.52 -22.92
CA LEU A 380 -9.41 -5.59 -22.68
C LEU A 380 -9.95 -6.57 -21.63
N THR A 381 -10.03 -7.84 -21.99
CA THR A 381 -10.40 -8.94 -21.09
C THR A 381 -9.26 -9.96 -21.04
N ILE A 382 -8.81 -10.31 -19.84
CA ILE A 382 -7.79 -11.35 -19.62
C ILE A 382 -8.29 -12.32 -18.56
N GLU A 383 -8.26 -13.62 -18.88
CA GLU A 383 -8.79 -14.67 -18.02
C GLU A 383 -7.92 -15.94 -18.01
N ASN A 384 -8.05 -16.74 -16.95
CA ASN A 384 -7.67 -18.16 -16.90
C ASN A 384 -6.20 -18.48 -17.21
N GLY A 385 -5.22 -17.80 -16.60
CA GLY A 385 -3.79 -18.10 -16.84
C GLY A 385 -3.12 -17.30 -17.96
N ALA A 386 -3.81 -16.30 -18.49
CA ALA A 386 -3.28 -15.43 -19.53
C ALA A 386 -2.57 -14.19 -18.99
N GLY A 387 -1.78 -13.52 -19.83
CA GLY A 387 -1.25 -12.22 -19.46
C GLY A 387 -0.57 -11.41 -20.57
N VAL A 388 -0.21 -10.20 -20.20
CA VAL A 388 0.43 -9.20 -21.05
C VAL A 388 1.65 -8.69 -20.32
N THR A 389 2.84 -8.99 -20.85
CA THR A 389 4.08 -8.88 -20.07
C THR A 389 5.26 -8.32 -20.85
N THR A 390 6.04 -7.46 -20.21
CA THR A 390 7.37 -7.04 -20.66
C THR A 390 8.39 -7.48 -19.62
N ALA A 391 9.40 -8.28 -19.98
CA ALA A 391 10.29 -8.83 -18.95
C ALA A 391 11.69 -9.30 -19.37
N THR A 392 12.63 -9.25 -18.43
CA THR A 392 13.93 -9.92 -18.55
C THR A 392 13.96 -11.12 -17.60
N VAL A 393 13.99 -12.34 -18.15
CA VAL A 393 13.47 -13.53 -17.43
C VAL A 393 14.54 -14.50 -16.90
N ASN A 394 15.82 -14.25 -17.15
CA ASN A 394 16.90 -15.16 -16.75
C ASN A 394 17.50 -14.78 -15.38
N ARG A 395 17.18 -15.57 -14.34
CA ARG A 395 17.60 -15.37 -12.94
C ARG A 395 19.09 -15.51 -12.66
N ARG A 396 19.90 -16.02 -13.61
CA ARG A 396 21.32 -16.36 -13.39
C ARG A 396 22.29 -15.35 -14.03
N LEU A 397 21.82 -14.16 -14.40
CA LEU A 397 22.61 -13.15 -15.10
C LEU A 397 22.86 -11.94 -14.20
N ASP A 398 24.14 -11.67 -13.94
CA ASP A 398 24.55 -10.55 -13.08
C ASP A 398 24.63 -9.20 -13.84
N ASN A 399 24.43 -9.20 -15.16
CA ASN A 399 24.53 -8.02 -16.05
C ASN A 399 23.35 -7.91 -17.04
N ALA A 400 22.15 -8.30 -16.62
CA ALA A 400 20.99 -8.09 -17.44
C ALA A 400 20.59 -6.60 -17.46
N LYS A 401 20.05 -6.15 -18.58
CA LYS A 401 19.52 -4.78 -18.72
C LYS A 401 18.03 -4.74 -18.34
N ASP A 402 17.50 -3.53 -18.34
CA ASP A 402 16.15 -3.19 -17.89
C ASP A 402 15.04 -3.91 -18.65
N GLY A 403 13.89 -4.06 -17.98
CA GLY A 403 12.61 -4.41 -18.57
C GLY A 403 12.09 -3.33 -19.54
N GLY A 404 11.17 -3.72 -20.42
CA GLY A 404 10.49 -2.78 -21.32
C GLY A 404 9.24 -2.20 -20.68
N ASN A 405 8.71 -1.09 -21.19
CA ASN A 405 7.52 -0.47 -20.64
C ASN A 405 6.23 -1.15 -21.13
N LEU A 406 5.20 -1.18 -20.28
CA LEU A 406 3.88 -1.69 -20.60
C LEU A 406 2.85 -0.56 -20.57
N THR A 407 2.20 -0.28 -21.70
CA THR A 407 1.12 0.72 -21.80
C THR A 407 -0.19 0.08 -22.27
N ILE A 408 -1.24 0.21 -21.45
CA ILE A 408 -2.60 -0.19 -21.78
C ILE A 408 -3.49 1.06 -21.85
N ASN A 409 -4.03 1.34 -23.03
CA ASN A 409 -5.00 2.40 -23.27
C ASN A 409 -6.33 1.76 -23.68
N ALA A 410 -7.31 1.70 -22.78
CA ALA A 410 -8.63 1.12 -23.05
C ALA A 410 -9.73 2.16 -22.85
N THR A 411 -10.44 2.57 -23.90
CA THR A 411 -11.41 3.68 -23.82
C THR A 411 -12.72 3.34 -23.11
N GLU A 412 -12.97 2.08 -22.75
CA GLU A 412 -14.16 1.64 -22.01
C GLU A 412 -13.80 0.87 -20.73
N SER A 413 -13.07 -0.23 -20.84
CA SER A 413 -12.79 -1.08 -19.65
C SER A 413 -11.56 -1.99 -19.79
N VAL A 414 -10.95 -2.31 -18.65
CA VAL A 414 -10.01 -3.42 -18.49
C VAL A 414 -10.52 -4.36 -17.39
N THR A 415 -10.68 -5.64 -17.71
CA THR A 415 -11.13 -6.67 -16.76
C THR A 415 -10.11 -7.80 -16.69
N LEU A 416 -9.64 -8.08 -15.47
CA LEU A 416 -8.65 -9.10 -15.14
C LEU A 416 -9.27 -10.08 -14.14
N SER A 417 -9.37 -11.36 -14.49
CA SER A 417 -10.02 -12.37 -13.65
C SER A 417 -9.27 -13.69 -13.58
N GLY A 418 -8.97 -14.15 -12.36
CA GLY A 418 -8.25 -15.40 -12.11
C GLY A 418 -6.73 -15.22 -12.09
N LYS A 419 -5.99 -16.28 -12.42
CA LYS A 419 -4.52 -16.26 -12.55
C LYS A 419 -4.07 -15.43 -13.74
N VAL A 420 -4.16 -14.11 -13.65
CA VAL A 420 -3.84 -13.22 -14.76
C VAL A 420 -2.82 -12.19 -14.36
N THR A 421 -2.03 -11.74 -15.34
CA THR A 421 -0.96 -10.79 -15.07
C THR A 421 -0.86 -9.73 -16.17
N LEU A 422 -0.86 -8.46 -15.74
CA LEU A 422 -0.26 -7.35 -16.48
C LEU A 422 1.07 -7.01 -15.81
N ALA A 423 2.20 -7.18 -16.48
CA ALA A 423 3.48 -6.93 -15.83
C ALA A 423 4.54 -6.27 -16.69
N SER A 424 5.34 -5.44 -16.04
CA SER A 424 6.60 -4.90 -16.55
C SER A 424 7.68 -5.15 -15.50
N ALA A 425 8.41 -6.27 -15.62
CA ALA A 425 9.11 -6.81 -14.46
C ALA A 425 10.44 -7.49 -14.82
N THR A 426 11.38 -7.57 -13.87
CA THR A 426 12.70 -8.20 -14.10
C THR A 426 13.01 -9.27 -13.06
N LEU A 427 13.69 -10.33 -13.53
CA LEU A 427 14.12 -11.44 -12.68
C LEU A 427 15.61 -11.39 -12.27
N ASN A 428 16.30 -10.30 -12.55
CA ASN A 428 17.77 -10.18 -12.49
C ASN A 428 18.20 -8.77 -12.00
N SER A 429 19.45 -8.38 -12.25
CA SER A 429 20.00 -7.10 -11.81
C SER A 429 19.49 -5.85 -12.55
N GLY A 430 18.70 -5.99 -13.63
CA GLY A 430 18.13 -4.85 -14.36
C GLY A 430 16.86 -4.30 -13.70
N ASP A 431 16.57 -3.02 -13.93
CA ASP A 431 15.38 -2.34 -13.39
C ASP A 431 14.11 -2.74 -14.16
N ALA A 432 12.96 -2.78 -13.49
CA ALA A 432 11.66 -2.95 -14.13
C ALA A 432 11.24 -1.69 -14.91
N GLY A 433 10.53 -1.88 -16.03
CA GLY A 433 10.02 -0.77 -16.83
C GLY A 433 8.75 -0.17 -16.24
N GLU A 434 8.33 0.99 -16.74
CA GLU A 434 7.07 1.65 -16.36
C GLU A 434 5.85 0.81 -16.78
N LEU A 435 4.83 0.74 -15.92
CA LEU A 435 3.53 0.16 -16.23
C LEU A 435 2.44 1.23 -16.13
N LYS A 436 1.75 1.48 -17.24
CA LYS A 436 0.65 2.45 -17.32
C LYS A 436 -0.64 1.81 -17.79
N VAL A 437 -1.73 2.02 -17.03
CA VAL A 437 -3.09 1.63 -17.41
C VAL A 437 -3.98 2.88 -17.43
N THR A 438 -4.64 3.15 -18.55
CA THR A 438 -5.62 4.24 -18.68
C THR A 438 -6.94 3.67 -19.18
N THR A 439 -7.99 3.73 -18.37
CA THR A 439 -9.32 3.22 -18.73
C THR A 439 -10.43 3.75 -17.83
N PRO A 440 -11.67 3.98 -18.29
CA PRO A 440 -12.76 4.41 -17.40
C PRO A 440 -13.05 3.44 -16.25
N THR A 441 -12.99 2.12 -16.47
CA THR A 441 -13.19 1.12 -15.41
C THR A 441 -12.11 0.05 -15.45
N LEU A 442 -11.41 -0.13 -14.33
CA LEU A 442 -10.43 -1.18 -14.12
C LEU A 442 -10.91 -2.13 -13.02
N THR A 443 -11.11 -3.41 -13.36
CA THR A 443 -11.54 -4.44 -12.41
C THR A 443 -10.52 -5.56 -12.33
N LEU A 444 -10.08 -5.87 -11.12
CA LEU A 444 -9.24 -7.01 -10.77
C LEU A 444 -10.01 -7.89 -9.79
N GLU A 445 -10.18 -9.17 -10.12
CA GLU A 445 -10.86 -10.14 -9.28
C GLU A 445 -10.18 -11.52 -9.33
N LYS A 446 -10.45 -12.32 -8.28
CA LYS A 446 -10.01 -13.72 -8.16
C LYS A 446 -8.49 -13.91 -8.30
N GLY A 447 -7.70 -13.07 -7.61
CA GLY A 447 -6.23 -13.17 -7.58
C GLY A 447 -5.49 -12.52 -8.76
N ALA A 448 -6.16 -11.65 -9.53
CA ALA A 448 -5.55 -10.93 -10.64
C ALA A 448 -4.41 -10.01 -10.19
N VAL A 449 -3.36 -9.87 -11.01
CA VAL A 449 -2.15 -9.10 -10.68
C VAL A 449 -1.82 -8.05 -11.75
N ILE A 450 -1.54 -6.83 -11.30
CA ILE A 450 -0.83 -5.79 -12.06
C ILE A 450 0.48 -5.49 -11.33
N ALA A 451 1.63 -5.65 -11.99
CA ALA A 451 2.92 -5.58 -11.31
C ALA A 451 4.04 -4.92 -12.13
N SER A 452 4.79 -4.03 -11.50
CA SER A 452 6.07 -3.52 -11.99
C SER A 452 7.24 -3.95 -11.08
N ASP A 453 7.14 -5.16 -10.54
CA ASP A 453 8.04 -5.68 -9.51
C ASP A 453 9.43 -6.09 -10.04
N THR A 454 10.41 -6.27 -9.13
CA THR A 454 11.68 -6.96 -9.41
C THR A 454 11.96 -8.10 -8.43
N THR A 455 12.52 -9.24 -8.91
CA THR A 455 13.05 -10.28 -8.00
C THR A 455 14.56 -10.24 -7.81
N GLY A 456 15.30 -9.55 -8.67
CA GLY A 456 16.75 -9.43 -8.53
C GLY A 456 17.15 -8.14 -7.82
N SER A 457 18.40 -7.73 -7.98
CA SER A 457 18.94 -6.53 -7.32
C SER A 457 18.50 -5.20 -7.95
N GLY A 458 17.77 -5.22 -9.07
CA GLY A 458 17.26 -4.02 -9.75
C GLY A 458 16.04 -3.41 -9.06
N ASN A 459 15.75 -2.14 -9.35
CA ASN A 459 14.64 -1.39 -8.78
C ASN A 459 13.31 -1.71 -9.47
N ALA A 460 12.20 -1.63 -8.73
CA ALA A 460 10.87 -1.71 -9.30
C ALA A 460 10.59 -0.56 -10.29
N GLY A 461 9.64 -0.77 -11.18
CA GLY A 461 9.22 0.24 -12.17
C GLY A 461 8.06 1.08 -11.65
N GLU A 462 7.96 2.32 -12.11
CA GLU A 462 6.82 3.18 -11.79
C GLU A 462 5.50 2.58 -12.30
N LEU A 463 4.44 2.67 -11.50
CA LEU A 463 3.11 2.15 -11.84
C LEU A 463 2.07 3.25 -11.79
N THR A 464 1.46 3.57 -12.93
CA THR A 464 0.41 4.60 -13.03
C THR A 464 -0.92 4.01 -13.50
N ILE A 465 -1.98 4.17 -12.71
CA ILE A 465 -3.36 3.85 -13.09
C ILE A 465 -4.16 5.14 -13.19
N LYS A 466 -4.79 5.37 -14.34
CA LYS A 466 -5.74 6.46 -14.55
C LYS A 466 -7.10 5.89 -14.91
N THR A 467 -8.10 6.17 -14.09
CA THR A 467 -9.44 5.61 -14.27
C THR A 467 -10.55 6.52 -13.77
N GLU A 468 -11.80 6.12 -13.97
CA GLU A 468 -12.93 6.68 -13.21
C GLU A 468 -13.18 5.78 -11.99
N LYS A 469 -13.12 4.44 -12.18
CA LYS A 469 -13.37 3.43 -11.15
C LYS A 469 -12.31 2.33 -11.12
N LEU A 470 -11.68 2.16 -9.97
CA LEU A 470 -10.78 1.04 -9.68
C LEU A 470 -11.43 0.09 -8.67
N LEU A 471 -11.58 -1.19 -9.05
CA LEU A 471 -12.11 -2.25 -8.19
C LEU A 471 -11.06 -3.36 -8.05
N VAL A 472 -10.59 -3.62 -6.82
CA VAL A 472 -9.61 -4.69 -6.52
C VAL A 472 -10.20 -5.62 -5.47
N ARG A 473 -10.48 -6.87 -5.87
CA ARG A 473 -11.22 -7.83 -5.04
C ARG A 473 -10.60 -9.22 -4.99
N ASP A 474 -11.00 -10.00 -3.99
CA ASP A 474 -10.74 -11.43 -3.89
C ASP A 474 -9.24 -11.81 -4.04
N GLY A 475 -8.37 -11.18 -3.25
CA GLY A 475 -6.92 -11.44 -3.21
C GLY A 475 -6.14 -10.81 -4.37
N SER A 476 -6.79 -9.95 -5.17
CA SER A 476 -6.15 -9.27 -6.31
C SER A 476 -5.21 -8.16 -5.89
N ARG A 477 -4.27 -7.80 -6.77
CA ARG A 477 -3.12 -6.98 -6.40
C ARG A 477 -2.69 -5.99 -7.48
N ILE A 478 -2.31 -4.80 -7.04
CA ILE A 478 -1.48 -3.86 -7.78
C ILE A 478 -0.16 -3.70 -7.01
N GLY A 479 0.99 -3.76 -7.67
CA GLY A 479 2.25 -3.58 -6.96
C GLY A 479 3.48 -3.19 -7.76
N ALA A 480 4.43 -2.59 -7.05
CA ALA A 480 5.73 -2.12 -7.54
C ALA A 480 6.80 -2.44 -6.48
N ALA A 481 6.84 -3.71 -6.08
CA ALA A 481 7.63 -4.22 -4.97
C ALA A 481 8.98 -4.79 -5.42
N THR A 482 9.92 -4.91 -4.48
CA THR A 482 11.23 -5.53 -4.72
C THR A 482 11.47 -6.72 -3.81
N GLY A 483 12.28 -7.66 -4.31
CA GLY A 483 12.56 -8.93 -3.66
C GLY A 483 13.94 -9.11 -3.03
N ASN A 484 14.78 -8.08 -3.13
CA ASN A 484 16.23 -8.12 -2.86
C ASN A 484 16.71 -6.66 -2.62
N SER A 485 17.97 -6.33 -2.91
CA SER A 485 18.58 -5.02 -2.64
C SER A 485 18.03 -3.83 -3.47
N GLY A 486 17.11 -4.05 -4.41
CA GLY A 486 16.49 -2.98 -5.19
C GLY A 486 15.43 -2.22 -4.37
N THR A 487 15.18 -0.96 -4.73
CA THR A 487 14.15 -0.14 -4.07
C THR A 487 12.78 -0.31 -4.74
N GLY A 488 11.71 -0.35 -3.95
CA GLY A 488 10.34 -0.24 -4.45
C GLY A 488 10.13 1.09 -5.19
N ALA A 489 9.18 1.12 -6.11
CA ALA A 489 8.88 2.29 -6.94
C ALA A 489 7.52 2.89 -6.58
N ASN A 490 7.24 4.08 -7.12
CA ASN A 490 5.98 4.75 -6.78
C ASN A 490 4.80 4.12 -7.55
N ILE A 491 3.69 3.98 -6.82
CA ILE A 491 2.39 3.60 -7.37
C ILE A 491 1.49 4.83 -7.31
N THR A 492 1.06 5.31 -8.46
CA THR A 492 0.12 6.45 -8.58
C THR A 492 -1.21 5.96 -9.12
N VAL A 493 -2.27 6.09 -8.33
CA VAL A 493 -3.65 5.80 -8.73
C VAL A 493 -4.44 7.10 -8.76
N ILE A 494 -4.94 7.47 -9.93
CA ILE A 494 -5.81 8.64 -10.14
C ILE A 494 -7.14 8.12 -10.64
N ALA A 495 -8.18 8.16 -9.81
CA ALA A 495 -9.53 7.70 -10.13
C ALA A 495 -10.54 8.83 -9.92
N SER A 496 -11.26 9.26 -10.94
CA SER A 496 -12.16 10.43 -10.79
C SER A 496 -13.44 10.20 -9.98
N ASP A 497 -13.75 8.96 -9.57
CA ASP A 497 -14.96 8.63 -8.79
C ASP A 497 -14.65 7.70 -7.60
N LEU A 498 -14.09 6.52 -7.86
CA LEU A 498 -13.97 5.49 -6.80
C LEU A 498 -12.70 4.66 -6.92
N VAL A 499 -12.04 4.45 -5.77
CA VAL A 499 -11.14 3.32 -5.53
C VAL A 499 -11.75 2.44 -4.45
N GLU A 500 -12.04 1.18 -4.76
CA GLU A 500 -12.56 0.19 -3.81
C GLU A 500 -11.63 -1.03 -3.75
N LEU A 501 -11.07 -1.27 -2.56
CA LEU A 501 -10.24 -2.43 -2.23
C LEU A 501 -11.02 -3.30 -1.23
N VAL A 502 -11.33 -4.54 -1.61
CA VAL A 502 -12.22 -5.41 -0.82
C VAL A 502 -11.68 -6.83 -0.73
N GLY A 503 -11.74 -7.37 0.48
CA GLY A 503 -11.66 -8.80 0.71
C GLY A 503 -10.24 -9.32 0.82
N THR A 504 -10.19 -10.62 1.11
CA THR A 504 -8.99 -11.45 1.12
C THR A 504 -9.28 -12.71 0.30
N ALA A 505 -8.25 -13.46 0.01
CA ALA A 505 -8.36 -14.81 -0.53
C ALA A 505 -7.46 -15.76 0.26
N VAL A 506 -7.63 -17.07 0.10
CA VAL A 506 -6.83 -18.08 0.80
C VAL A 506 -6.02 -18.87 -0.21
N ASP A 507 -4.69 -18.84 -0.09
CA ASP A 507 -3.80 -19.58 -0.98
C ASP A 507 -3.81 -21.10 -0.71
N ASP A 508 -3.07 -21.86 -1.53
CA ASP A 508 -2.98 -23.32 -1.43
C ASP A 508 -2.30 -23.80 -0.12
N GLU A 509 -1.57 -22.90 0.54
CA GLU A 509 -0.90 -23.11 1.83
C GLU A 509 -1.80 -22.71 3.03
N ASN A 510 -3.05 -22.30 2.74
CA ASN A 510 -4.04 -21.85 3.71
C ASN A 510 -3.64 -20.53 4.41
N ASN A 511 -2.80 -19.72 3.79
CA ASN A 511 -2.53 -18.36 4.23
C ASN A 511 -3.57 -17.39 3.66
N VAL A 512 -3.87 -16.35 4.44
CA VAL A 512 -4.77 -15.27 4.02
C VAL A 512 -3.97 -14.24 3.21
N VAL A 513 -4.39 -14.02 1.97
CA VAL A 513 -3.79 -13.05 1.03
C VAL A 513 -4.74 -11.87 0.85
N PRO A 514 -4.39 -10.66 1.29
CA PRO A 514 -5.25 -9.50 1.16
C PRO A 514 -5.31 -8.99 -0.28
N SER A 515 -6.49 -8.49 -0.67
CA SER A 515 -6.61 -7.60 -1.82
C SER A 515 -5.91 -6.28 -1.52
N GLY A 516 -5.28 -5.63 -2.51
CA GLY A 516 -4.63 -4.36 -2.20
C GLY A 516 -3.66 -3.76 -3.20
N ILE A 517 -3.02 -2.69 -2.75
CA ILE A 517 -1.95 -1.95 -3.44
C ILE A 517 -0.67 -2.07 -2.60
N PHE A 518 0.44 -2.49 -3.22
CA PHE A 518 1.65 -2.90 -2.50
C PHE A 518 2.93 -2.35 -3.13
N ALA A 519 3.64 -1.47 -2.44
CA ALA A 519 4.97 -0.96 -2.78
C ALA A 519 6.05 -1.52 -1.84
N ASN A 520 5.84 -2.73 -1.31
CA ASN A 520 6.68 -3.32 -0.28
C ASN A 520 8.10 -3.67 -0.75
N SER A 521 9.01 -3.87 0.22
CA SER A 521 10.30 -4.54 0.03
C SER A 521 10.34 -5.82 0.87
N GLN A 522 10.47 -6.98 0.21
CA GLN A 522 10.27 -8.31 0.82
C GLN A 522 11.40 -9.27 0.44
N PHE A 523 11.65 -10.30 1.27
CA PHE A 523 12.60 -11.35 0.92
C PHE A 523 11.99 -12.35 -0.06
N ILE A 524 12.58 -12.51 -1.24
CA ILE A 524 12.15 -13.55 -2.20
C ILE A 524 12.99 -14.84 -2.07
N ASN A 525 14.11 -14.83 -1.34
CA ASN A 525 14.96 -16.00 -1.08
C ASN A 525 15.57 -15.99 0.33
N ASP A 526 15.90 -17.18 0.85
CA ASP A 526 16.60 -17.39 2.15
C ASP A 526 18.04 -16.80 2.19
N GLU A 527 18.46 -16.07 1.16
CA GLU A 527 19.78 -15.42 1.14
C GLU A 527 19.67 -14.08 1.85
N ILE A 528 20.44 -13.94 2.93
CA ILE A 528 20.55 -12.72 3.74
C ILE A 528 21.27 -11.62 2.94
N ASN A 529 20.62 -11.07 1.92
CA ASN A 529 21.04 -9.84 1.27
C ASN A 529 20.31 -8.66 1.92
N PRO A 530 20.94 -7.47 2.03
CA PRO A 530 20.23 -6.29 2.50
C PRO A 530 19.10 -5.96 1.52
N LEU A 531 17.86 -5.90 2.01
CA LEU A 531 16.71 -5.42 1.22
C LEU A 531 16.83 -3.91 0.97
N GLY A 532 16.33 -3.44 -0.18
CA GLY A 532 16.18 -2.01 -0.44
C GLY A 532 14.97 -1.39 0.26
N ASP A 533 14.82 -0.09 0.15
CA ASP A 533 13.69 0.66 0.71
C ASP A 533 12.37 0.35 -0.04
N ALA A 534 11.23 0.44 0.65
CA ALA A 534 9.91 0.34 0.01
C ALA A 534 9.58 1.62 -0.82
N GLY A 535 8.75 1.45 -1.85
CA GLY A 535 8.31 2.54 -2.73
C GLY A 535 7.13 3.32 -2.15
N SER A 536 6.71 4.44 -2.76
CA SER A 536 5.57 5.22 -2.23
C SER A 536 4.25 4.89 -2.92
N ILE A 537 3.13 5.14 -2.25
CA ILE A 537 1.78 4.98 -2.81
C ILE A 537 1.05 6.31 -2.73
N ASN A 538 0.56 6.77 -3.88
CA ASN A 538 -0.26 7.98 -4.03
C ASN A 538 -1.62 7.60 -4.61
N ILE A 539 -2.70 7.91 -3.88
CA ILE A 539 -4.09 7.67 -4.34
C ILE A 539 -4.84 8.99 -4.35
N GLU A 540 -5.35 9.36 -5.52
CA GLU A 540 -6.21 10.54 -5.76
C GLU A 540 -7.58 10.07 -6.24
N THR A 541 -8.65 10.35 -5.49
CA THR A 541 -10.02 9.97 -5.88
C THR A 541 -11.12 10.68 -5.09
N GLU A 542 -12.36 10.70 -5.58
CA GLU A 542 -13.50 11.21 -4.79
C GLU A 542 -13.76 10.34 -3.55
N LYS A 543 -13.69 9.01 -3.68
CA LYS A 543 -13.90 8.09 -2.56
C LYS A 543 -12.91 6.93 -2.55
N LEU A 544 -12.25 6.70 -1.43
CA LEU A 544 -11.45 5.50 -1.17
C LEU A 544 -12.14 4.62 -0.11
N ILE A 545 -12.39 3.35 -0.47
CA ILE A 545 -12.92 2.33 0.43
C ILE A 545 -11.90 1.20 0.57
N VAL A 546 -11.52 0.87 1.80
CA VAL A 546 -10.66 -0.27 2.14
C VAL A 546 -11.37 -1.12 3.19
N ARG A 547 -11.81 -2.33 2.81
CA ARG A 547 -12.61 -3.17 3.72
C ARG A 547 -12.43 -4.67 3.55
N ASP A 548 -13.00 -5.42 4.48
CA ASP A 548 -13.01 -6.88 4.50
C ASP A 548 -11.59 -7.49 4.47
N GLY A 549 -10.67 -6.88 5.21
CA GLY A 549 -9.25 -7.29 5.29
C GLY A 549 -8.35 -6.81 4.15
N ALA A 550 -8.82 -5.93 3.26
CA ALA A 550 -8.00 -5.34 2.20
C ALA A 550 -6.93 -4.38 2.76
N VAL A 551 -5.82 -4.20 2.04
CA VAL A 551 -4.64 -3.47 2.53
C VAL A 551 -4.05 -2.51 1.47
N VAL A 552 -3.64 -1.33 1.90
CA VAL A 552 -2.67 -0.46 1.19
C VAL A 552 -1.37 -0.50 1.96
N SER A 553 -0.29 -1.02 1.36
CA SER A 553 0.95 -1.31 2.09
C SER A 553 2.20 -0.81 1.37
N SER A 554 3.06 -0.17 2.14
CA SER A 554 4.38 0.31 1.75
C SER A 554 5.42 -0.09 2.80
N SER A 555 5.39 -1.37 3.19
CA SER A 555 6.11 -1.95 4.32
C SER A 555 7.44 -2.58 3.90
N THR A 556 8.37 -2.77 4.84
CA THR A 556 9.63 -3.49 4.61
C THR A 556 9.81 -4.66 5.56
N GLU A 557 10.33 -5.79 5.08
CA GLU A 557 10.56 -6.99 5.89
C GLU A 557 11.96 -7.09 6.52
N ALA A 558 12.87 -6.15 6.20
CA ALA A 558 14.24 -6.15 6.68
C ALA A 558 14.75 -4.73 6.97
N ALA A 559 16.06 -4.50 6.84
CA ALA A 559 16.73 -3.25 7.17
C ALA A 559 16.38 -2.03 6.27
N GLY A 560 15.65 -2.23 5.17
CA GLY A 560 15.19 -1.14 4.30
C GLY A 560 14.12 -0.26 4.98
N ALA A 561 14.09 1.03 4.67
CA ALA A 561 13.08 1.94 5.19
C ALA A 561 11.70 1.73 4.54
N GLY A 562 10.63 1.85 5.32
CA GLY A 562 9.26 1.91 4.85
C GLY A 562 9.02 3.12 3.95
N GLY A 563 8.25 2.92 2.88
CA GLY A 563 7.87 3.99 1.94
C GLY A 563 6.65 4.78 2.44
N THR A 564 6.30 5.86 1.74
CA THR A 564 5.23 6.77 2.17
C THR A 564 3.89 6.43 1.52
N ILE A 565 2.79 6.53 2.28
CA ILE A 565 1.43 6.48 1.74
C ILE A 565 0.84 7.89 1.79
N THR A 566 0.38 8.41 0.65
CA THR A 566 -0.34 9.69 0.54
C THR A 566 -1.70 9.45 -0.10
N ILE A 567 -2.75 9.86 0.61
CA ILE A 567 -4.14 9.76 0.16
C ILE A 567 -4.71 11.16 0.02
N ASP A 568 -5.18 11.51 -1.18
CA ASP A 568 -5.83 12.78 -1.50
C ASP A 568 -7.25 12.46 -1.99
N VAL A 569 -8.24 12.55 -1.10
CA VAL A 569 -9.61 12.16 -1.43
C VAL A 569 -10.67 13.03 -0.77
N ASN A 570 -11.90 12.99 -1.28
CA ASN A 570 -13.00 13.66 -0.59
C ASN A 570 -13.48 12.82 0.62
N THR A 571 -13.57 11.50 0.51
CA THR A 571 -13.98 10.62 1.63
C THR A 571 -13.16 9.33 1.70
N LEU A 572 -12.72 8.97 2.92
CA LEU A 572 -12.00 7.73 3.22
C LEU A 572 -12.79 6.86 4.18
N GLU A 573 -13.04 5.60 3.81
CA GLU A 573 -13.67 4.58 4.65
C GLU A 573 -12.75 3.36 4.80
N ILE A 574 -12.35 3.06 6.04
CA ILE A 574 -11.54 1.89 6.40
C ILE A 574 -12.35 1.04 7.38
N THR A 575 -12.85 -0.12 6.95
CA THR A 575 -13.80 -0.91 7.75
C THR A 575 -13.51 -2.39 7.74
N THR A 576 -14.03 -3.14 8.72
CA THR A 576 -14.01 -4.62 8.71
C THR A 576 -12.61 -5.21 8.44
N GLY A 577 -11.60 -4.74 9.18
CA GLY A 577 -10.21 -5.19 9.10
C GLY A 577 -9.37 -4.55 7.98
N GLY A 578 -9.88 -3.53 7.30
CA GLY A 578 -9.13 -2.79 6.28
C GLY A 578 -7.94 -2.01 6.86
N GLN A 579 -6.81 -1.90 6.17
CA GLN A 579 -5.61 -1.24 6.73
C GLN A 579 -4.84 -0.38 5.71
N LEU A 580 -4.29 0.74 6.19
CA LEU A 580 -3.20 1.48 5.55
C LEU A 580 -1.94 1.32 6.41
N ARG A 581 -0.87 0.77 5.85
CA ARG A 581 0.32 0.38 6.63
C ARG A 581 1.65 0.67 5.97
N THR A 582 2.58 1.23 6.74
CA THR A 582 3.97 1.56 6.34
C THR A 582 5.02 0.89 7.24
N THR A 583 4.66 -0.26 7.82
CA THR A 583 5.44 -0.93 8.87
C THR A 583 6.82 -1.36 8.39
N ALA A 584 7.84 -1.15 9.21
CA ALA A 584 9.15 -1.75 9.01
C ALA A 584 9.36 -2.90 10.01
N PHE A 585 9.36 -4.13 9.52
CA PHE A 585 9.53 -5.33 10.34
C PHE A 585 11.01 -5.57 10.72
N GLY A 586 11.96 -5.02 9.96
CA GLY A 586 13.39 -5.03 10.30
C GLY A 586 13.90 -3.70 10.86
N ASP A 587 15.22 -3.50 10.82
CA ASP A 587 15.89 -2.35 11.44
C ASP A 587 15.69 -1.00 10.72
N GLY A 588 14.96 -0.99 9.60
CA GLY A 588 14.63 0.22 8.87
C GLY A 588 13.58 1.07 9.57
N ARG A 589 13.57 2.38 9.29
CA ARG A 589 12.53 3.30 9.78
C ARG A 589 11.20 3.02 9.07
N ALA A 590 10.06 3.06 9.78
CA ALA A 590 8.75 3.03 9.13
C ALA A 590 8.49 4.30 8.32
N GLY A 591 7.70 4.15 7.25
CA GLY A 591 7.31 5.27 6.40
C GLY A 591 6.14 6.07 6.96
N ASN A 592 5.88 7.25 6.41
CA ASN A 592 4.80 8.11 6.87
C ASN A 592 3.46 7.81 6.17
N ILE A 593 2.36 8.11 6.85
CA ILE A 593 1.00 8.10 6.26
C ILE A 593 0.48 9.55 6.29
N THR A 594 0.16 10.10 5.12
CA THR A 594 -0.43 11.44 4.99
C THR A 594 -1.81 11.33 4.36
N LEU A 595 -2.85 11.80 5.05
CA LEU A 595 -4.22 11.83 4.57
C LEU A 595 -4.65 13.30 4.38
N ASN A 596 -4.94 13.70 3.14
CA ASN A 596 -5.56 14.97 2.80
C ASN A 596 -6.99 14.69 2.36
N ILE A 597 -7.95 14.95 3.26
CA ILE A 597 -9.32 14.46 3.12
C ILE A 597 -10.31 15.62 3.23
N ASP A 598 -10.94 16.01 2.12
CA ASP A 598 -11.74 17.24 2.09
C ASP A 598 -12.95 17.22 3.03
N ASN A 599 -13.57 16.04 3.24
CA ASN A 599 -14.80 15.91 4.04
C ASN A 599 -14.58 15.04 5.29
N ARG A 600 -14.44 13.71 5.15
CA ARG A 600 -14.39 12.83 6.33
C ARG A 600 -13.53 11.60 6.20
N VAL A 601 -13.02 11.15 7.34
CA VAL A 601 -12.38 9.84 7.57
C VAL A 601 -13.24 9.02 8.51
N VAL A 602 -13.59 7.80 8.10
CA VAL A 602 -14.27 6.82 8.96
C VAL A 602 -13.43 5.56 9.05
N ILE A 603 -13.03 5.19 10.26
CA ILE A 603 -12.35 3.94 10.57
C ILE A 603 -13.25 3.15 11.53
N ALA A 604 -13.63 1.93 11.17
CA ALA A 604 -14.53 1.13 12.00
C ALA A 604 -14.17 -0.36 12.03
N ASN A 605 -14.53 -1.02 13.14
CA ASN A 605 -14.39 -2.46 13.38
C ASN A 605 -12.95 -2.89 13.77
N PRO A 606 -12.81 -4.04 14.45
CA PRO A 606 -11.52 -4.53 14.91
C PRO A 606 -10.54 -4.76 13.76
N ASN A 607 -9.25 -4.51 14.03
CA ASN A 607 -8.13 -4.58 13.09
C ASN A 607 -8.19 -3.57 11.93
N SER A 608 -9.17 -2.66 11.91
CA SER A 608 -9.18 -1.55 10.96
C SER A 608 -8.30 -0.41 11.46
N GLY A 609 -7.44 0.15 10.60
CA GLY A 609 -6.61 1.26 11.07
C GLY A 609 -5.56 1.83 10.15
N LEU A 610 -4.89 2.85 10.69
CA LEU A 610 -3.69 3.48 10.15
C LEU A 610 -2.49 3.05 10.98
N LEU A 611 -1.51 2.39 10.36
CA LEU A 611 -0.41 1.72 11.07
C LEU A 611 0.94 2.17 10.50
N ALA A 612 1.64 3.02 11.24
CA ALA A 612 2.99 3.52 10.89
C ALA A 612 4.03 2.99 11.89
N GLU A 613 4.09 1.67 12.04
CA GLU A 613 4.77 1.01 13.15
C GLU A 613 6.16 0.46 12.78
N THR A 614 7.04 0.27 13.75
CA THR A 614 8.29 -0.48 13.56
C THR A 614 8.38 -1.68 14.49
N GLU A 615 8.83 -2.83 13.97
CA GLU A 615 9.13 -3.99 14.80
C GLU A 615 10.62 -4.18 15.10
N GLY A 616 11.50 -3.72 14.21
CA GLY A 616 12.96 -3.72 14.42
C GLY A 616 13.52 -2.41 14.99
N ALA A 617 14.83 -2.21 14.87
CA ALA A 617 15.55 -1.08 15.48
C ALA A 617 15.18 0.33 14.97
N GLY A 618 14.42 0.45 13.88
CA GLY A 618 14.07 1.73 13.27
C GLY A 618 12.96 2.48 13.99
N ALA A 619 12.89 3.80 13.77
CA ALA A 619 11.84 4.64 14.35
C ALA A 619 10.49 4.47 13.64
N GLY A 620 9.39 4.63 14.38
CA GLY A 620 8.02 4.71 13.87
C GLY A 620 7.84 5.85 12.86
N GLY A 621 6.84 5.69 12.00
CA GLY A 621 6.45 6.67 11.00
C GLY A 621 5.47 7.69 11.56
N THR A 622 5.44 8.89 10.99
CA THR A 622 4.45 9.90 11.36
C THR A 622 3.14 9.67 10.60
N ILE A 623 2.01 9.78 11.31
CA ILE A 623 0.67 9.81 10.72
C ILE A 623 0.15 11.24 10.77
N THR A 624 -0.14 11.83 9.61
CA THR A 624 -0.74 13.17 9.48
C THR A 624 -2.11 13.05 8.82
N ILE A 625 -3.14 13.59 9.47
CA ILE A 625 -4.53 13.56 9.01
C ILE A 625 -5.05 14.99 8.92
N ASN A 626 -5.27 15.46 7.71
CA ASN A 626 -5.94 16.73 7.43
C ASN A 626 -7.36 16.41 6.96
N THR A 627 -8.37 16.69 7.79
CA THR A 627 -9.78 16.40 7.48
C THR A 627 -10.72 17.29 8.27
N GLN A 628 -11.99 17.41 7.85
CA GLN A 628 -13.01 18.10 8.65
C GLN A 628 -13.55 17.18 9.75
N ASP A 629 -13.88 15.93 9.43
CA ASP A 629 -14.43 14.96 10.38
C ASP A 629 -13.57 13.69 10.45
N LEU A 630 -13.05 13.36 11.64
CA LEU A 630 -12.38 12.08 11.92
C LEU A 630 -13.24 11.26 12.89
N THR A 631 -13.59 10.04 12.48
CA THR A 631 -14.41 9.12 13.28
C THR A 631 -13.76 7.74 13.38
N LEU A 632 -13.53 7.28 14.61
CA LEU A 632 -13.09 5.92 14.94
C LEU A 632 -14.19 5.22 15.75
N GLN A 633 -14.58 4.01 15.35
CA GLN A 633 -15.64 3.23 16.01
C GLN A 633 -15.30 1.74 16.09
N ASP A 634 -15.86 1.03 17.06
CA ASP A 634 -15.79 -0.42 17.20
C ASP A 634 -14.35 -0.99 17.16
N GLU A 635 -13.50 -0.66 18.13
CA GLU A 635 -12.09 -1.14 18.23
C GLU A 635 -11.17 -0.69 17.07
N ALA A 636 -11.50 0.42 16.39
CA ALA A 636 -10.66 1.01 15.35
C ALA A 636 -9.39 1.67 15.92
N GLN A 637 -8.29 1.64 15.15
CA GLN A 637 -6.97 2.06 15.64
C GLN A 637 -6.24 3.04 14.72
N ILE A 638 -5.57 4.03 15.32
CA ILE A 638 -4.50 4.81 14.69
C ILE A 638 -3.25 4.65 15.55
N SER A 639 -2.20 4.03 15.01
CA SER A 639 -0.99 3.68 15.77
C SER A 639 0.29 4.04 15.03
N ALA A 640 1.19 4.74 15.73
CA ALA A 640 2.56 5.04 15.29
C ALA A 640 3.60 4.44 16.26
N SER A 641 3.30 3.26 16.81
CA SER A 641 4.07 2.59 17.86
C SER A 641 5.35 1.92 17.33
N THR A 642 6.29 1.62 18.23
CA THR A 642 7.53 0.87 17.96
C THR A 642 7.66 -0.32 18.91
N SER A 643 8.09 -1.48 18.44
CA SER A 643 8.44 -2.64 19.27
C SER A 643 9.90 -3.05 19.26
N GLY A 644 10.71 -2.49 18.39
CA GLY A 644 12.16 -2.66 18.43
C GLY A 644 12.87 -1.43 19.00
N THR A 645 14.19 -1.34 18.85
CA THR A 645 15.03 -0.35 19.54
C THR A 645 14.91 1.10 19.02
N GLY A 646 13.93 1.40 18.16
CA GLY A 646 13.70 2.74 17.64
C GLY A 646 12.72 3.58 18.48
N THR A 647 12.58 4.85 18.13
CA THR A 647 11.61 5.79 18.75
C THR A 647 10.21 5.62 18.16
N SER A 648 9.14 5.87 18.91
CA SER A 648 7.77 5.92 18.35
C SER A 648 7.59 7.13 17.41
N GLY A 649 6.67 7.00 16.45
CA GLY A 649 6.30 8.06 15.50
C GLY A 649 5.18 8.96 16.03
N ASN A 650 5.03 10.15 15.45
CA ASN A 650 4.02 11.12 15.89
C ASN A 650 2.67 10.90 15.20
N ILE A 651 1.59 11.30 15.86
CA ILE A 651 0.25 11.39 15.25
C ILE A 651 -0.19 12.85 15.28
N VAL A 652 -0.60 13.37 14.12
CA VAL A 652 -1.03 14.76 13.93
C VAL A 652 -2.37 14.79 13.23
N VAL A 653 -3.36 15.42 13.85
CA VAL A 653 -4.66 15.73 13.23
C VAL A 653 -4.77 17.23 13.08
N GLU A 654 -5.00 17.70 11.86
CA GLU A 654 -5.11 19.11 11.50
C GLU A 654 -6.48 19.43 10.87
N ASN A 655 -6.93 20.67 11.10
CA ASN A 655 -8.10 21.28 10.46
C ASN A 655 -9.44 20.55 10.69
N ALA A 656 -9.57 19.77 11.77
CA ALA A 656 -10.77 19.03 12.09
C ALA A 656 -11.84 19.89 12.78
N ASP A 657 -13.05 19.90 12.26
CA ASP A 657 -14.23 20.36 13.00
C ASP A 657 -14.62 19.36 14.10
N SER A 658 -14.42 18.05 13.86
CA SER A 658 -14.73 17.01 14.84
C SER A 658 -13.73 15.85 14.81
N VAL A 659 -13.32 15.41 16.00
CA VAL A 659 -12.65 14.13 16.24
C VAL A 659 -13.50 13.31 17.22
N GLN A 660 -13.95 12.13 16.79
CA GLN A 660 -14.82 11.25 17.56
C GLN A 660 -14.22 9.85 17.67
N LEU A 661 -14.06 9.36 18.90
CA LEU A 661 -13.68 7.97 19.20
C LEU A 661 -14.82 7.33 20.00
N ALA A 662 -15.27 6.16 19.56
CA ALA A 662 -16.29 5.39 20.25
C ALA A 662 -15.94 3.90 20.30
N ASP A 663 -16.48 3.22 21.30
CA ASP A 663 -16.54 1.76 21.40
C ASP A 663 -15.15 1.10 21.33
N ASN A 664 -14.32 1.32 22.35
CA ASN A 664 -12.96 0.75 22.49
C ASN A 664 -11.96 1.19 21.38
N SER A 665 -12.22 2.31 20.72
CA SER A 665 -11.33 2.85 19.69
C SER A 665 -10.16 3.62 20.28
N SER A 666 -9.01 3.63 19.58
CA SER A 666 -7.80 4.27 20.11
C SER A 666 -6.96 5.05 19.10
N ILE A 667 -6.34 6.12 19.60
CA ILE A 667 -5.22 6.83 18.98
C ILE A 667 -4.02 6.67 19.90
N SER A 668 -2.97 6.00 19.44
CA SER A 668 -1.87 5.61 20.33
C SER A 668 -0.47 5.76 19.75
N THR A 669 0.44 6.21 20.59
CA THR A 669 1.89 6.11 20.38
C THR A 669 2.50 5.34 21.55
N GLU A 670 3.16 4.22 21.27
CA GLU A 670 3.83 3.44 22.31
C GLU A 670 5.26 3.08 21.91
N VAL A 671 6.18 3.23 22.86
CA VAL A 671 7.49 2.55 22.83
C VAL A 671 7.37 1.22 23.57
N LYS A 672 7.17 0.10 22.89
CA LYS A 672 6.90 -1.20 23.52
C LYS A 672 8.14 -1.78 24.21
N ALA A 673 7.93 -2.75 25.09
CA ALA A 673 8.99 -3.39 25.88
C ALA A 673 10.05 -4.07 24.99
N GLY A 674 11.33 -3.84 25.30
CA GLY A 674 12.47 -4.34 24.51
C GLY A 674 13.09 -3.30 23.56
N ALA A 675 12.44 -2.14 23.41
CA ALA A 675 13.01 -1.00 22.70
C ALA A 675 14.19 -0.37 23.47
N GLU A 676 15.43 -0.56 23.01
CA GLU A 676 16.59 0.24 23.42
C GLU A 676 16.64 1.53 22.59
N VAL A 677 15.81 2.52 22.92
CA VAL A 677 15.92 3.81 22.23
C VAL A 677 17.37 4.30 22.39
N ASN A 678 17.95 4.80 21.31
CA ASN A 678 19.19 5.56 21.34
C ASN A 678 18.84 7.05 21.39
N PRO A 679 18.13 7.56 22.43
CA PRO A 679 17.76 8.95 22.44
C PRO A 679 19.04 9.71 22.71
N SER A 680 19.27 10.77 21.94
CA SER A 680 19.98 11.89 22.53
C SER A 680 19.22 12.28 23.80
N PRO A 681 19.88 12.42 24.97
CA PRO A 681 19.20 12.78 26.22
C PRO A 681 18.27 13.99 26.00
N GLY A 682 16.96 13.81 26.19
CA GLY A 682 15.95 14.88 26.08
C GLY A 682 15.10 14.94 24.80
N GLN A 683 15.10 13.92 23.92
CA GLN A 683 14.12 13.85 22.83
C GLN A 683 12.81 13.19 23.31
N GLU A 684 11.69 13.91 23.20
CA GLU A 684 10.34 13.35 23.28
C GLU A 684 10.06 12.52 22.02
N VAL A 685 9.39 11.37 22.18
CA VAL A 685 9.11 10.44 21.08
C VAL A 685 7.64 10.06 21.10
N GLY A 686 6.99 10.08 19.94
CA GLY A 686 5.60 9.73 19.78
C GLY A 686 4.59 10.71 20.37
N ASN A 687 4.66 11.98 19.97
CA ASN A 687 3.66 12.97 20.39
C ASN A 687 2.34 12.80 19.61
N ILE A 688 1.23 13.07 20.30
CA ILE A 688 -0.12 13.12 19.70
C ILE A 688 -0.60 14.57 19.73
N ASN A 689 -0.77 15.17 18.55
CA ASN A 689 -1.21 16.56 18.40
C ASN A 689 -2.55 16.60 17.67
N LEU A 690 -3.62 16.99 18.36
CA LEU A 690 -4.94 17.14 17.74
C LEU A 690 -5.34 18.62 17.72
N LYS A 691 -5.50 19.16 16.51
CA LYS A 691 -6.08 20.48 16.29
C LYS A 691 -7.50 20.30 15.79
N THR A 692 -8.47 20.47 16.69
CA THR A 692 -9.89 20.25 16.38
C THR A 692 -10.80 21.23 17.10
N ARG A 693 -11.96 21.52 16.52
CA ARG A 693 -13.02 22.33 17.18
C ARG A 693 -13.79 21.54 18.24
N SER A 694 -13.91 20.22 18.10
CA SER A 694 -14.67 19.35 19.02
C SER A 694 -14.00 17.99 19.13
N LEU A 695 -13.61 17.60 20.35
CA LEU A 695 -13.10 16.26 20.66
C LEU A 695 -14.12 15.51 21.52
N THR A 696 -14.49 14.29 21.13
CA THR A 696 -15.41 13.43 21.89
C THR A 696 -14.90 11.99 21.95
N LEU A 697 -14.75 11.46 23.16
CA LEU A 697 -14.42 10.06 23.43
C LEU A 697 -15.57 9.44 24.22
N THR A 698 -16.01 8.25 23.80
CA THR A 698 -17.12 7.52 24.44
C THR A 698 -16.83 6.02 24.50
N ASN A 699 -17.43 5.31 25.47
CA ASN A 699 -17.43 3.85 25.57
C ASN A 699 -16.01 3.26 25.51
N ASP A 700 -15.23 3.43 26.58
CA ASP A 700 -13.89 2.84 26.73
C ASP A 700 -12.89 3.27 25.63
N SER A 701 -13.01 4.50 25.11
CA SER A 701 -12.13 5.00 24.04
C SER A 701 -10.93 5.77 24.60
N ASP A 702 -9.80 5.67 23.89
CA ASP A 702 -8.50 6.06 24.44
C ASP A 702 -7.65 6.93 23.50
N ILE A 703 -7.01 7.96 24.07
CA ILE A 703 -5.85 8.64 23.46
C ILE A 703 -4.64 8.45 24.38
N ILE A 704 -3.64 7.69 23.92
CA ILE A 704 -2.54 7.21 24.76
C ILE A 704 -1.19 7.54 24.15
N ALA A 705 -0.31 8.20 24.92
CA ALA A 705 1.11 8.31 24.59
C ALA A 705 1.97 7.71 25.71
N SER A 706 2.58 6.55 25.48
CA SER A 706 3.22 5.78 26.56
C SER A 706 4.58 5.18 26.18
N THR A 707 5.32 4.75 27.22
CA THR A 707 6.58 4.01 27.07
C THR A 707 6.59 2.80 28.00
N SER A 708 6.86 1.64 27.42
CA SER A 708 7.10 0.35 28.07
C SER A 708 8.58 -0.09 27.94
N GLY A 709 9.42 0.71 27.26
CA GLY A 709 10.84 0.46 26.99
C GLY A 709 11.78 1.50 27.63
N LEU A 710 12.95 1.72 26.99
CA LEU A 710 13.86 2.82 27.34
C LEU A 710 13.48 4.06 26.52
N GLY A 711 13.24 5.21 27.13
CA GLY A 711 12.86 6.46 26.43
C GLY A 711 11.68 7.16 27.09
N ASN A 712 11.58 8.48 26.89
CA ASN A 712 10.45 9.27 27.41
C ASN A 712 9.15 8.90 26.70
N ALA A 713 8.02 8.92 27.41
CA ALA A 713 6.71 8.87 26.78
C ALA A 713 6.45 10.17 25.99
N GLY A 714 5.64 10.08 24.93
CA GLY A 714 5.21 11.24 24.16
C GLY A 714 4.22 12.11 24.92
N SER A 715 4.14 13.38 24.53
CA SER A 715 3.15 14.34 25.05
C SER A 715 1.87 14.32 24.20
N ILE A 716 0.75 14.64 24.82
CA ILE A 716 -0.55 14.82 24.17
C ILE A 716 -0.90 16.30 24.19
N THR A 717 -1.24 16.86 23.04
CA THR A 717 -1.64 18.26 22.91
C THR A 717 -2.93 18.40 22.12
N ILE A 718 -3.94 19.02 22.72
CA ILE A 718 -5.21 19.36 22.09
C ILE A 718 -5.29 20.88 21.94
N GLN A 719 -5.53 21.36 20.72
CA GLN A 719 -5.52 22.79 20.38
C GLN A 719 -6.81 23.23 19.70
N ASP A 720 -7.21 24.47 20.00
CA ASP A 720 -8.30 25.22 19.36
C ASP A 720 -9.69 24.56 19.51
N ALA A 721 -9.87 23.74 20.55
CA ALA A 721 -11.13 23.06 20.83
C ALA A 721 -12.14 23.99 21.52
N GLN A 722 -13.36 24.04 21.02
CA GLN A 722 -14.47 24.63 21.78
C GLN A 722 -14.97 23.67 22.86
N GLN A 723 -14.89 22.37 22.59
CA GLN A 723 -15.32 21.36 23.53
C GLN A 723 -14.40 20.14 23.50
N VAL A 724 -14.06 19.63 24.68
CA VAL A 724 -13.50 18.31 24.90
C VAL A 724 -14.46 17.55 25.84
N ASN A 725 -15.01 16.44 25.37
CA ASN A 725 -15.95 15.60 26.12
C ASN A 725 -15.45 14.16 26.21
N LEU A 726 -15.27 13.65 27.42
CA LEU A 726 -14.97 12.24 27.68
C LEU A 726 -16.14 11.66 28.47
N ASP A 727 -16.71 10.57 27.99
CA ASP A 727 -17.83 9.89 28.63
C ASP A 727 -17.62 8.37 28.65
N LEU A 728 -18.27 7.69 29.58
CA LEU A 728 -18.34 6.23 29.68
C LEU A 728 -16.96 5.56 29.65
N ASN A 729 -16.17 5.81 30.69
CA ASN A 729 -14.86 5.20 30.94
C ASN A 729 -13.80 5.50 29.86
N SER A 730 -13.87 6.68 29.24
CA SER A 730 -12.89 7.08 28.23
C SER A 730 -11.68 7.80 28.83
N SER A 731 -10.52 7.71 28.18
CA SER A 731 -9.27 8.25 28.73
C SER A 731 -8.41 9.07 27.76
N ILE A 732 -7.71 10.08 28.31
CA ILE A 732 -6.54 10.72 27.69
C ILE A 732 -5.38 10.54 28.65
N SER A 733 -4.34 9.81 28.25
CA SER A 733 -3.27 9.45 29.19
C SER A 733 -1.86 9.45 28.62
N THR A 734 -0.91 9.83 29.48
CA THR A 734 0.53 9.62 29.27
C THR A 734 1.10 8.75 30.39
N ALA A 735 1.94 7.78 30.02
CA ALA A 735 2.41 6.80 31.00
C ALA A 735 3.84 6.32 30.75
N VAL A 736 4.59 6.19 31.85
CA VAL A 736 5.80 5.34 31.92
C VAL A 736 5.39 4.03 32.57
N ASN A 737 5.28 2.96 31.80
CA ASN A 737 4.76 1.68 32.26
C ASN A 737 5.76 0.94 33.15
N THR A 738 5.29 -0.09 33.87
CA THR A 738 6.10 -0.87 34.81
C THR A 738 7.34 -1.46 34.12
N GLY A 739 8.52 -1.18 34.67
CA GLY A 739 9.79 -1.66 34.15
C GLY A 739 10.39 -0.80 33.02
N ALA A 740 9.67 0.22 32.54
CA ALA A 740 10.19 1.19 31.59
C ALA A 740 11.13 2.20 32.25
N VAL A 741 11.99 2.86 31.47
CA VAL A 741 12.94 3.88 31.93
C VAL A 741 12.82 5.13 31.06
N GLY A 742 12.29 6.22 31.62
CA GLY A 742 12.06 7.48 30.92
C GLY A 742 11.13 8.40 31.72
N ASN A 743 11.01 9.66 31.31
CA ASN A 743 10.02 10.56 31.89
C ASN A 743 8.68 10.45 31.14
N GLY A 744 7.57 10.65 31.85
CA GLY A 744 6.23 10.75 31.28
C GLY A 744 6.06 12.04 30.48
N GLY A 745 5.29 11.98 29.38
CA GLY A 745 4.95 13.14 28.57
C GLY A 745 3.85 13.99 29.20
N ASN A 746 3.73 15.24 28.80
CA ASN A 746 2.71 16.15 29.34
C ASN A 746 1.38 16.03 28.60
N ILE A 747 0.30 16.47 29.25
CA ILE A 747 -1.02 16.62 28.62
C ILE A 747 -1.39 18.11 28.65
N ASP A 748 -1.45 18.73 27.47
CA ASP A 748 -1.82 20.14 27.28
C ASP A 748 -3.18 20.23 26.56
N LEU A 749 -4.22 20.73 27.25
CA LEU A 749 -5.59 20.81 26.71
C LEU A 749 -6.06 22.26 26.59
N LYS A 750 -5.93 22.86 25.42
CA LYS A 750 -6.46 24.20 25.14
C LYS A 750 -7.90 24.11 24.63
N THR A 751 -8.86 24.32 25.52
CA THR A 751 -10.30 24.27 25.17
C THR A 751 -11.15 25.34 25.88
N GLU A 752 -12.29 25.72 25.27
CA GLU A 752 -13.30 26.57 25.92
C GLU A 752 -14.10 25.79 26.98
N SER A 753 -14.43 24.51 26.75
CA SER A 753 -15.19 23.67 27.69
C SER A 753 -14.62 22.26 27.78
N LEU A 754 -14.38 21.80 29.00
CA LEU A 754 -13.92 20.44 29.30
C LEU A 754 -14.96 19.72 30.17
N SER A 755 -15.45 18.56 29.72
CA SER A 755 -16.38 17.71 30.48
C SER A 755 -15.89 16.27 30.52
N LEU A 756 -15.81 15.72 31.74
CA LEU A 756 -15.58 14.30 31.99
C LEU A 756 -16.78 13.74 32.76
N ASP A 757 -17.42 12.70 32.23
CA ASP A 757 -18.52 12.00 32.89
C ASP A 757 -18.32 10.48 32.89
N HIS A 758 -19.00 9.79 33.80
CA HIS A 758 -18.99 8.34 33.97
C HIS A 758 -17.58 7.70 33.94
N THR A 759 -16.83 7.82 35.04
CA THR A 759 -15.50 7.19 35.23
C THR A 759 -14.44 7.56 34.21
N SER A 760 -14.60 8.69 33.51
CA SER A 760 -13.63 9.14 32.50
C SER A 760 -12.43 9.83 33.14
N THR A 761 -11.25 9.73 32.48
CA THR A 761 -9.99 10.14 33.09
C THR A 761 -9.09 10.97 32.17
N ILE A 762 -8.37 11.92 32.77
CA ILE A 762 -7.16 12.52 32.18
C ILE A 762 -6.00 12.24 33.14
N GLU A 763 -5.01 11.46 32.69
CA GLU A 763 -3.95 10.96 33.58
C GLU A 763 -2.54 11.12 33.01
N ALA A 764 -1.62 11.68 33.80
CA ALA A 764 -0.18 11.63 33.50
C ALA A 764 0.57 10.92 34.63
N SER A 765 1.09 9.71 34.37
CA SER A 765 1.63 8.85 35.43
C SER A 765 2.96 8.15 35.12
N THR A 766 3.60 7.65 36.16
CA THR A 766 4.81 6.82 36.08
C THR A 766 4.70 5.62 37.01
N ALA A 767 4.91 4.42 36.48
CA ALA A 767 5.07 3.15 37.18
C ALA A 767 6.47 2.53 36.97
N GLY A 768 7.33 3.19 36.20
CA GLY A 768 8.71 2.79 35.89
C GLY A 768 9.76 3.68 36.58
N THR A 769 10.92 3.84 35.94
CA THR A 769 11.98 4.75 36.40
C THR A 769 11.90 6.07 35.64
N GLY A 770 11.75 7.19 36.36
CA GLY A 770 11.64 8.54 35.80
C GLY A 770 10.36 9.26 36.23
N ASN A 771 10.33 10.58 36.03
CA ASN A 771 9.25 11.45 36.55
C ASN A 771 7.96 11.30 35.75
N ALA A 772 6.80 11.48 36.40
CA ALA A 772 5.53 11.59 35.66
C ALA A 772 5.43 12.94 34.92
N GLY A 773 4.61 12.96 33.88
CA GLY A 773 4.25 14.19 33.16
C GLY A 773 3.28 15.07 33.94
N SER A 774 3.12 16.32 33.49
CA SER A 774 2.18 17.30 34.06
C SER A 774 0.95 17.47 33.18
N ILE A 775 -0.16 17.92 33.78
CA ILE A 775 -1.42 18.22 33.09
C ILE A 775 -1.65 19.72 33.15
N LYS A 776 -1.97 20.32 32.00
CA LYS A 776 -2.22 21.76 31.87
C LYS A 776 -3.47 22.03 31.06
N ILE A 777 -4.38 22.80 31.65
CA ILE A 777 -5.63 23.24 31.03
C ILE A 777 -5.65 24.78 31.08
N PRO A 778 -5.09 25.47 30.07
CA PRO A 778 -5.02 26.92 30.06
C PRO A 778 -6.31 27.55 29.52
N ASP A 779 -6.76 28.60 30.21
CA ASP A 779 -7.77 29.56 29.72
C ASP A 779 -9.10 28.92 29.28
N THR A 780 -9.72 28.12 30.15
CA THR A 780 -10.99 27.40 29.88
C THR A 780 -12.20 28.06 30.55
N GLU A 781 -13.34 28.19 29.87
CA GLU A 781 -14.54 28.80 30.47
C GLU A 781 -15.20 27.90 31.52
N GLU A 782 -15.22 26.59 31.28
CA GLU A 782 -15.84 25.61 32.18
C GLU A 782 -15.07 24.29 32.19
N VAL A 783 -14.76 23.81 33.39
CA VAL A 783 -14.28 22.44 33.64
C VAL A 783 -15.30 21.74 34.54
N SER A 784 -15.89 20.64 34.04
CA SER A 784 -16.90 19.85 34.75
C SER A 784 -16.50 18.38 34.84
N LEU A 785 -16.41 17.85 36.06
CA LEU A 785 -16.19 16.42 36.32
C LEU A 785 -17.40 15.86 37.06
N ASN A 786 -17.90 14.72 36.58
CA ASN A 786 -19.08 14.07 37.11
C ASN A 786 -18.94 12.55 37.17
N ARG A 787 -19.66 11.92 38.11
CA ARG A 787 -19.79 10.46 38.27
C ARG A 787 -18.44 9.72 38.26
N ASN A 788 -17.64 9.94 39.31
CA ASN A 788 -16.36 9.25 39.53
C ASN A 788 -15.33 9.51 38.42
N SER A 789 -15.37 10.69 37.81
CA SER A 789 -14.39 11.11 36.80
C SER A 789 -13.20 11.81 37.43
N SER A 790 -12.03 11.75 36.80
CA SER A 790 -10.80 12.28 37.41
C SER A 790 -9.82 12.99 36.47
N ILE A 791 -9.11 13.97 37.01
CA ILE A 791 -7.87 14.52 36.45
C ILE A 791 -6.74 14.23 37.43
N SER A 792 -5.71 13.49 37.01
CA SER A 792 -4.69 13.04 37.95
C SER A 792 -3.26 12.98 37.44
N THR A 793 -2.32 13.28 38.33
CA THR A 793 -0.91 12.95 38.15
C THR A 793 -0.46 11.99 39.25
N ALA A 794 0.32 10.98 38.87
CA ALA A 794 0.66 9.91 39.81
C ALA A 794 2.08 9.36 39.65
N VAL A 795 2.75 9.15 40.78
CA VAL A 795 3.86 8.20 40.91
C VAL A 795 3.27 6.91 41.49
N ASN A 796 3.15 5.89 40.66
CA ASN A 796 2.50 4.63 41.01
C ASN A 796 3.39 3.73 41.88
N SER A 797 2.78 2.73 42.51
CA SER A 797 3.49 1.79 43.38
C SER A 797 4.59 1.05 42.60
N GLY A 798 5.81 1.04 43.14
CA GLY A 798 6.96 0.40 42.50
C GLY A 798 7.73 1.30 41.53
N ALA A 799 7.25 2.52 41.26
CA ALA A 799 8.00 3.52 40.50
C ALA A 799 9.24 4.03 41.26
N ASP A 800 10.29 4.37 40.51
CA ASP A 800 11.49 5.05 40.97
C ASP A 800 11.57 6.43 40.30
N ALA A 801 10.86 7.40 40.87
CA ALA A 801 10.74 8.76 40.34
C ALA A 801 11.27 9.79 41.36
N GLU A 802 11.66 10.97 40.89
CA GLU A 802 11.97 12.08 41.80
C GLU A 802 10.68 12.83 42.19
N LYS A 803 9.73 12.95 41.26
CA LYS A 803 8.45 13.64 41.43
C LYS A 803 7.38 13.20 40.43
N ALA A 804 6.12 13.37 40.82
CA ALA A 804 4.99 13.46 39.90
C ALA A 804 4.97 14.83 39.19
N GLY A 805 4.22 14.95 38.10
CA GLY A 805 3.96 16.24 37.47
C GLY A 805 2.84 17.02 38.17
N ASN A 806 2.74 18.31 37.85
CA ASN A 806 1.71 19.18 38.43
C ASN A 806 0.41 19.13 37.63
N ILE A 807 -0.66 19.60 38.26
CA ILE A 807 -1.95 19.84 37.61
C ILE A 807 -2.20 21.35 37.66
N ASP A 808 -2.17 22.01 36.50
CA ASP A 808 -2.36 23.45 36.38
C ASP A 808 -3.63 23.76 35.58
N LEU A 809 -4.68 24.22 36.28
CA LEU A 809 -5.95 24.63 35.70
C LEU A 809 -6.09 26.15 35.76
N LYS A 810 -6.40 26.76 34.63
CA LYS A 810 -6.83 28.16 34.57
C LYS A 810 -8.20 28.20 33.93
N THR A 811 -9.23 28.39 34.76
CA THR A 811 -10.63 28.31 34.31
C THR A 811 -11.52 29.34 34.98
N ARG A 812 -12.61 29.76 34.33
CA ARG A 812 -13.61 30.64 34.93
C ARG A 812 -14.55 29.89 35.89
N SER A 813 -14.89 28.64 35.61
CA SER A 813 -15.80 27.82 36.42
C SER A 813 -15.29 26.39 36.54
N LEU A 814 -15.05 25.92 37.76
CA LEU A 814 -14.70 24.54 38.05
C LEU A 814 -15.81 23.89 38.87
N THR A 815 -16.36 22.77 38.39
CA THR A 815 -17.40 21.99 39.08
C THR A 815 -17.03 20.52 39.14
N LEU A 816 -16.94 19.96 40.35
CA LEU A 816 -16.78 18.53 40.59
C LEU A 816 -18.02 18.01 41.32
N THR A 817 -18.61 16.93 40.81
CA THR A 817 -19.81 16.32 41.42
C THR A 817 -19.75 14.80 41.41
N ASN A 818 -20.48 14.17 42.33
CA ASN A 818 -20.72 12.72 42.38
C ASN A 818 -19.40 11.92 42.36
N ASP A 819 -18.65 11.97 43.46
CA ASP A 819 -17.40 11.20 43.66
C ASP A 819 -16.27 11.54 42.68
N SER A 820 -16.28 12.74 42.07
CA SER A 820 -15.25 13.14 41.10
C SER A 820 -14.06 13.85 41.73
N ASP A 821 -12.88 13.68 41.13
CA ASP A 821 -11.61 14.03 41.78
C ASP A 821 -10.60 14.79 40.90
N ILE A 822 -9.83 15.70 41.51
CA ILE A 822 -8.56 16.20 40.97
C ILE A 822 -7.44 15.80 41.93
N ILE A 823 -6.51 14.95 41.50
CA ILE A 823 -5.55 14.29 42.40
C ILE A 823 -4.12 14.38 41.89
N ALA A 824 -3.20 14.88 42.71
CA ALA A 824 -1.76 14.71 42.46
C ALA A 824 -1.13 13.88 43.58
N SER A 825 -0.70 12.66 43.28
CA SER A 825 -0.33 11.69 44.32
C SER A 825 0.99 10.95 44.08
N THR A 826 1.52 10.36 45.15
CA THR A 826 2.63 9.41 45.11
C THR A 826 2.34 8.18 45.97
N SER A 827 2.49 7.01 45.36
CA SER A 827 2.41 5.68 45.98
C SER A 827 3.75 4.94 45.94
N GLY A 828 4.78 5.54 45.33
CA GLY A 828 6.12 4.98 45.13
C GLY A 828 7.22 5.80 45.82
N LEU A 829 8.41 5.80 45.22
CA LEU A 829 9.48 6.73 45.57
C LEU A 829 9.34 7.98 44.70
N GLY A 830 9.24 9.16 45.32
CA GLY A 830 9.12 10.45 44.64
C GLY A 830 8.08 11.38 45.28
N ASN A 831 8.23 12.69 45.11
CA ASN A 831 7.28 13.68 45.61
C ASN A 831 5.96 13.66 44.81
N ALA A 832 4.83 13.93 45.45
CA ALA A 832 3.58 14.18 44.72
C ALA A 832 3.61 15.55 44.01
N GLY A 833 2.78 15.69 42.99
CA GLY A 833 2.62 16.94 42.24
C GLY A 833 1.81 17.97 43.03
N SER A 834 1.91 19.24 42.64
CA SER A 834 1.06 20.30 43.17
C SER A 834 -0.15 20.53 42.25
N ILE A 835 -1.25 21.01 42.83
CA ILE A 835 -2.47 21.39 42.11
C ILE A 835 -2.61 22.91 42.20
N THR A 836 -2.71 23.56 41.04
CA THR A 836 -2.91 25.00 40.93
C THR A 836 -4.21 25.29 40.18
N ILE A 837 -5.13 26.03 40.79
CA ILE A 837 -6.33 26.55 40.13
C ILE A 837 -6.26 28.07 40.11
N GLN A 838 -6.36 28.67 38.92
CA GLN A 838 -6.19 30.10 38.71
C GLN A 838 -7.40 30.74 38.00
N ASP A 839 -7.68 31.98 38.39
CA ASP A 839 -8.65 32.89 37.75
C ASP A 839 -10.10 32.37 37.69
N ALA A 840 -10.48 31.51 38.65
CA ALA A 840 -11.84 30.99 38.76
C ALA A 840 -12.80 32.00 39.41
N GLN A 841 -13.93 32.27 38.76
CA GLN A 841 -15.05 32.95 39.42
C GLN A 841 -15.71 32.04 40.45
N GLN A 842 -15.77 30.74 40.15
CA GLN A 842 -16.35 29.77 41.06
C GLN A 842 -15.60 28.44 41.01
N VAL A 843 -15.36 27.88 42.18
CA VAL A 843 -14.99 26.47 42.39
C VAL A 843 -16.07 25.83 43.25
N ASN A 844 -16.76 24.81 42.72
CA ASN A 844 -17.83 24.09 43.40
C ASN A 844 -17.53 22.59 43.45
N LEU A 845 -17.44 22.03 44.66
CA LEU A 845 -17.35 20.59 44.89
C LEU A 845 -18.64 20.16 45.61
N ASP A 846 -19.31 19.15 45.06
CA ASP A 846 -20.55 18.62 45.64
C ASP A 846 -20.56 17.09 45.59
N LEU A 847 -21.32 16.47 46.49
CA LEU A 847 -21.57 15.03 46.54
C LEU A 847 -20.27 14.19 46.56
N ASN A 848 -19.50 14.33 47.64
CA ASN A 848 -18.28 13.55 47.92
C ASN A 848 -17.16 13.74 46.89
N SER A 849 -17.04 14.94 46.32
CA SER A 849 -15.98 15.28 45.36
C SER A 849 -14.73 15.85 46.03
N SER A 850 -13.56 15.64 45.44
CA SER A 850 -12.29 16.03 46.08
C SER A 850 -11.28 16.76 45.18
N ILE A 851 -10.50 17.66 45.78
CA ILE A 851 -9.22 18.14 45.25
C ILE A 851 -8.15 17.74 46.25
N SER A 852 -7.20 16.90 45.86
CA SER A 852 -6.24 16.35 46.82
C SER A 852 -4.81 16.18 46.34
N THR A 853 -3.88 16.38 47.27
CA THR A 853 -2.48 15.95 47.11
C THR A 853 -2.14 14.94 48.19
N ALA A 854 -1.52 13.83 47.80
CA ALA A 854 -1.35 12.71 48.72
C ALA A 854 0.01 12.02 48.60
N VAL A 855 0.61 11.74 49.76
CA VAL A 855 1.65 10.71 49.89
C VAL A 855 0.98 9.48 50.49
N ASN A 856 0.74 8.46 49.66
CA ASN A 856 -0.03 7.28 50.05
C ASN A 856 0.75 6.36 51.00
N THR A 857 0.04 5.41 51.60
CA THR A 857 0.62 4.46 52.56
C THR A 857 1.79 3.70 51.96
N GLY A 858 2.95 3.73 52.64
CA GLY A 858 4.17 3.06 52.19
C GLY A 858 5.01 3.84 51.17
N ALA A 859 4.52 4.97 50.66
CA ALA A 859 5.28 5.84 49.76
C ALA A 859 6.36 6.64 50.49
N VAL A 860 7.37 7.10 49.75
CA VAL A 860 8.45 7.95 50.26
C VAL A 860 8.59 9.19 49.37
N GLY A 861 8.23 10.35 49.92
CA GLY A 861 8.21 11.62 49.20
C GLY A 861 7.39 12.68 49.94
N ASN A 862 7.48 13.94 49.52
CA ASN A 862 6.64 15.00 50.06
C ASN A 862 5.38 15.17 49.20
N GLY A 863 4.26 15.53 49.84
CA GLY A 863 3.03 15.95 49.18
C GLY A 863 3.22 17.30 48.50
N GLY A 864 2.55 17.51 47.37
CA GLY A 864 2.53 18.81 46.70
C GLY A 864 1.50 19.76 47.30
N ASN A 865 1.61 21.04 46.99
CA ASN A 865 0.70 22.05 47.52
C ASN A 865 -0.60 22.10 46.70
N ILE A 866 -1.63 22.69 47.32
CA ILE A 866 -2.90 22.99 46.69
C ILE A 866 -3.10 24.51 46.75
N ASP A 867 -3.04 25.19 45.61
CA ASP A 867 -3.19 26.64 45.50
C ASP A 867 -4.46 26.98 44.69
N LEU A 868 -5.49 27.52 45.35
CA LEU A 868 -6.80 27.84 44.74
C LEU A 868 -7.08 29.34 44.74
N LYS A 869 -6.86 29.99 43.59
CA LYS A 869 -7.24 31.38 43.39
C LYS A 869 -8.62 31.46 42.75
N THR A 870 -9.64 31.79 43.56
CA THR A 870 -11.03 31.94 43.11
C THR A 870 -11.77 33.08 43.79
N GLU A 871 -12.81 33.63 43.13
CA GLU A 871 -13.75 34.58 43.75
C GLU A 871 -14.70 33.89 44.73
N SER A 872 -15.21 32.69 44.42
CA SER A 872 -16.13 31.93 45.28
C SER A 872 -15.75 30.45 45.35
N LEU A 873 -15.58 29.95 46.57
CA LEU A 873 -15.33 28.54 46.85
C LEU A 873 -16.50 27.94 47.64
N SER A 874 -17.09 26.87 47.11
CA SER A 874 -18.20 26.13 47.75
C SER A 874 -17.90 24.64 47.81
N LEU A 875 -17.95 24.06 49.00
CA LEU A 875 -17.91 22.62 49.22
C LEU A 875 -19.21 22.19 49.91
N ASP A 876 -19.96 21.26 49.31
CA ASP A 876 -21.18 20.70 49.90
C ASP A 876 -21.17 19.17 49.87
N HIS A 877 -21.99 18.55 50.71
CA HIS A 877 -22.19 17.10 50.82
C HIS A 877 -20.90 16.27 50.88
N THR A 878 -20.13 16.37 51.96
CA THR A 878 -18.93 15.55 52.21
C THR A 878 -17.76 15.81 51.26
N SER A 879 -17.76 16.95 50.58
CA SER A 879 -16.70 17.29 49.63
C SER A 879 -15.45 17.80 50.33
N THR A 880 -14.27 17.55 49.75
CA THR A 880 -13.00 17.80 50.42
C THR A 880 -11.97 18.53 49.58
N ILE A 881 -11.17 19.39 50.23
CA ILE A 881 -9.86 19.81 49.73
C ILE A 881 -8.82 19.35 50.74
N GLU A 882 -7.96 18.42 50.34
CA GLU A 882 -7.05 17.73 51.28
C GLU A 882 -5.61 17.67 50.78
N ALA A 883 -4.66 18.11 51.60
CA ALA A 883 -3.24 17.83 51.39
C ALA A 883 -2.73 16.92 52.51
N SER A 884 -2.39 15.66 52.20
CA SER A 884 -2.10 14.66 53.23
C SER A 884 -0.88 13.78 52.97
N THR A 885 -0.40 13.16 54.04
CA THR A 885 0.66 12.16 54.02
C THR A 885 0.30 10.99 54.92
N ALA A 886 0.25 9.80 54.35
CA ALA A 886 0.16 8.50 55.02
C ALA A 886 1.47 7.69 54.92
N GLY A 887 2.50 8.26 54.27
CA GLY A 887 3.81 7.64 54.05
C GLY A 887 4.95 8.35 54.79
N THR A 888 6.16 8.23 54.25
CA THR A 888 7.34 8.95 54.79
C THR A 888 7.60 10.22 54.00
N GLY A 889 7.32 11.37 54.62
CA GLY A 889 7.52 12.71 54.08
C GLY A 889 6.40 13.67 54.49
N ASN A 890 6.57 14.96 54.20
CA ASN A 890 5.64 15.99 54.67
C ASN A 890 4.40 16.04 53.77
N ALA A 891 3.22 16.34 54.33
CA ALA A 891 2.05 16.71 53.52
C ALA A 891 2.24 18.10 52.87
N GLY A 892 1.46 18.38 51.83
CA GLY A 892 1.42 19.71 51.21
C GLY A 892 0.70 20.75 52.06
N SER A 893 0.85 22.03 51.71
CA SER A 893 0.03 23.10 52.28
C SER A 893 -1.11 23.49 51.35
N ILE A 894 -2.18 24.04 51.92
CA ILE A 894 -3.35 24.55 51.18
C ILE A 894 -3.35 26.08 51.27
N THR A 895 -3.41 26.75 50.12
CA THR A 895 -3.49 28.21 50.03
C THR A 895 -4.72 28.62 49.23
N ILE A 896 -5.57 29.46 49.81
CA ILE A 896 -6.72 30.10 49.15
C ILE A 896 -6.53 31.61 49.25
N PRO A 897 -5.86 32.25 48.28
CA PRO A 897 -5.60 33.69 48.30
C PRO A 897 -6.79 34.50 47.76
N ASP A 898 -7.11 35.60 48.46
CA ASP A 898 -7.97 36.69 47.98
C ASP A 898 -9.36 36.25 47.45
N THR A 899 -10.11 35.46 48.22
CA THR A 899 -11.45 34.95 47.85
C THR A 899 -12.59 35.77 48.47
N GLU A 900 -13.66 36.06 47.73
CA GLU A 900 -14.80 36.82 48.29
C GLU A 900 -15.62 36.01 49.29
N GLU A 901 -15.85 34.73 48.99
CA GLU A 901 -16.62 33.84 49.85
C GLU A 901 -16.07 32.41 49.82
N VAL A 902 -15.85 31.85 51.02
CA VAL A 902 -15.58 30.43 51.23
C VAL A 902 -16.72 29.83 52.05
N ASN A 903 -17.43 28.85 51.50
CA ASN A 903 -18.58 28.20 52.11
C ASN A 903 -18.39 26.67 52.15
N LEU A 904 -18.39 26.10 53.35
CA LEU A 904 -18.37 24.66 53.58
C LEU A 904 -19.68 24.25 54.25
N ASN A 905 -20.33 23.24 53.68
CA ASN A 905 -21.62 22.77 54.15
C ASN A 905 -21.72 21.24 54.16
N ARG A 906 -22.55 20.70 55.07
CA ARG A 906 -22.89 19.26 55.17
C ARG A 906 -21.67 18.35 55.17
N ASN A 907 -20.90 18.37 56.27
CA ASN A 907 -19.76 17.49 56.49
C ASN A 907 -18.61 17.69 55.48
N SER A 908 -18.50 18.88 54.90
CA SER A 908 -17.42 19.20 53.96
C SER A 908 -16.19 19.73 54.67
N SER A 909 -15.00 19.53 54.10
CA SER A 909 -13.76 19.87 54.80
C SER A 909 -12.63 20.43 53.94
N ILE A 910 -11.87 21.37 54.51
CA ILE A 910 -10.53 21.74 54.02
C ILE A 910 -9.52 21.25 55.05
N SER A 911 -8.58 20.38 54.66
CA SER A 911 -7.72 19.73 55.64
C SER A 911 -6.28 19.50 55.20
N THR A 912 -5.36 19.61 56.16
CA THR A 912 -4.01 19.06 56.05
C THR A 912 -3.85 17.96 57.08
N ALA A 913 -3.28 16.83 56.68
CA ALA A 913 -3.23 15.66 57.54
C ALA A 913 -1.90 14.91 57.47
N VAL A 914 -1.31 14.66 58.64
CA VAL A 914 -0.30 13.62 58.84
C VAL A 914 -1.01 12.38 59.39
N ASN A 915 -1.31 11.43 58.52
CA ASN A 915 -2.15 10.27 58.83
C ASN A 915 -1.41 9.23 59.70
N THR A 916 -2.19 8.28 60.23
CA THR A 916 -1.66 7.21 61.11
C THR A 916 -0.53 6.45 60.44
N GLY A 917 0.62 6.35 61.11
CA GLY A 917 1.81 5.67 60.60
C GLY A 917 2.69 6.52 59.66
N ALA A 918 2.29 7.75 59.34
CA ALA A 918 3.11 8.67 58.56
C ALA A 918 4.24 9.30 59.39
N VAL A 919 5.29 9.75 58.69
CA VAL A 919 6.43 10.46 59.28
C VAL A 919 6.67 11.78 58.54
N ALA A 920 6.29 12.89 59.16
CA ALA A 920 6.48 14.25 58.67
C ALA A 920 7.50 15.01 59.55
N LYS A 921 8.36 15.80 58.91
CA LYS A 921 9.39 16.64 59.56
C LYS A 921 8.99 18.12 59.65
N LYS A 922 8.07 18.55 58.80
CA LYS A 922 7.58 19.92 58.72
C LYS A 922 6.04 19.92 58.83
N PRO A 923 5.47 20.92 59.51
CA PRO A 923 4.03 21.12 59.53
C PRO A 923 3.51 21.54 58.14
N SER A 924 2.24 21.23 57.89
CA SER A 924 1.53 21.44 56.63
C SER A 924 0.37 22.39 56.87
N ASN A 925 0.46 23.63 56.38
CA ASN A 925 -0.42 24.70 56.83
C ASN A 925 -1.64 24.89 55.92
N ILE A 926 -2.68 25.49 56.48
CA ILE A 926 -3.85 25.98 55.73
C ILE A 926 -3.86 27.51 55.86
N ALA A 927 -3.80 28.21 54.73
CA ALA A 927 -3.87 29.67 54.67
C ALA A 927 -5.05 30.10 53.79
N ILE A 928 -6.02 30.77 54.40
CA ILE A 928 -7.21 31.28 53.71
C ILE A 928 -7.27 32.78 53.89
N LYS A 929 -7.32 33.50 52.78
CA LYS A 929 -7.54 34.94 52.77
C LYS A 929 -8.86 35.20 52.08
N THR A 930 -9.87 35.62 52.85
CA THR A 930 -11.23 35.76 52.32
C THR A 930 -11.99 36.92 52.94
N ARG A 931 -12.99 37.49 52.24
CA ARG A 931 -13.92 38.46 52.82
C ARG A 931 -14.96 37.81 53.74
N SER A 932 -15.41 36.60 53.44
CA SER A 932 -16.46 35.89 54.19
C SER A 932 -16.18 34.39 54.25
N LEU A 933 -16.09 33.85 55.46
CA LEU A 933 -15.93 32.41 55.70
C LEU A 933 -17.16 31.87 56.44
N THR A 934 -17.83 30.87 55.87
CA THR A 934 -18.98 30.19 56.48
C THR A 934 -18.75 28.69 56.54
N LEU A 935 -18.87 28.09 57.72
CA LEU A 935 -18.91 26.64 57.91
C LEU A 935 -20.25 26.26 58.55
N ASN A 936 -20.95 25.29 57.97
CA ASN A 936 -22.27 24.88 58.43
C ASN A 936 -22.48 23.36 58.37
N ASN A 937 -23.31 22.84 59.25
CA ASN A 937 -23.73 21.44 59.31
C ASN A 937 -22.54 20.47 59.32
N ASP A 938 -21.83 20.42 60.44
CA ASP A 938 -20.71 19.50 60.69
C ASP A 938 -19.51 19.70 59.75
N SER A 939 -19.29 20.92 59.25
CA SER A 939 -18.19 21.21 58.32
C SER A 939 -16.94 21.71 59.02
N ASP A 940 -15.76 21.37 58.49
CA ASP A 940 -14.49 21.51 59.22
C ASP A 940 -13.35 22.13 58.39
N ILE A 941 -12.54 22.98 59.03
CA ILE A 941 -11.19 23.32 58.55
C ILE A 941 -10.19 22.78 59.55
N THR A 942 -9.39 21.79 59.16
CA THR A 942 -8.57 21.03 60.12
C THR A 942 -7.13 20.83 59.66
N ALA A 943 -6.17 21.19 60.51
CA ALA A 943 -4.77 20.82 60.31
C ALA A 943 -4.33 19.87 61.42
N SER A 944 -4.16 18.58 61.10
CA SER A 944 -4.02 17.54 62.13
C SER A 944 -2.82 16.61 61.91
N THR A 945 -2.39 15.99 63.01
CA THR A 945 -1.43 14.89 63.01
C THR A 945 -1.97 13.72 63.82
N SER A 946 -1.99 12.55 63.20
CA SER A 946 -2.26 11.22 63.77
C SER A 946 -1.02 10.32 63.73
N GLY A 947 0.11 10.83 63.20
CA GLY A 947 1.37 10.12 63.02
C GLY A 947 2.53 10.76 63.78
N LEU A 948 3.74 10.65 63.24
CA LEU A 948 4.93 11.33 63.78
C LEU A 948 5.17 12.63 63.00
N GLY A 949 5.01 13.78 63.65
CA GLY A 949 5.19 15.11 63.05
C GLY A 949 4.21 16.13 63.62
N ASN A 950 4.57 17.42 63.53
CA ASN A 950 3.74 18.51 64.06
C ASN A 950 2.48 18.71 63.21
N ALA A 951 1.37 19.05 63.87
CA ALA A 951 0.18 19.53 63.19
C ALA A 951 0.46 20.88 62.50
N GLY A 952 -0.25 21.13 61.41
CA GLY A 952 -0.19 22.41 60.69
C GLY A 952 -0.86 23.55 61.44
N SER A 953 -0.48 24.78 61.11
CA SER A 953 -1.23 25.97 61.52
C SER A 953 -2.32 26.31 60.51
N ILE A 954 -3.42 26.88 61.02
CA ILE A 954 -4.50 27.46 60.23
C ILE A 954 -4.44 28.97 60.37
N THR A 955 -4.48 29.68 59.25
CA THR A 955 -4.47 31.14 59.22
C THR A 955 -5.61 31.64 58.35
N ILE A 956 -6.51 32.43 58.93
CA ILE A 956 -7.60 33.14 58.25
C ILE A 956 -7.30 34.65 58.28
N GLN A 957 -7.23 35.29 57.11
CA GLN A 957 -6.82 36.69 56.98
C GLN A 957 -7.86 37.56 56.28
N GLU A 958 -7.89 38.84 56.67
CA GLU A 958 -8.70 39.91 56.07
C GLU A 958 -10.22 39.66 56.03
N ALA A 959 -10.74 38.76 56.87
CA ALA A 959 -12.15 38.44 56.91
C ALA A 959 -13.00 39.60 57.45
N GLN A 960 -14.08 39.93 56.75
CA GLN A 960 -15.13 40.76 57.35
C GLN A 960 -15.94 39.92 58.33
N GLN A 961 -16.18 38.65 58.00
CA GLN A 961 -17.00 37.76 58.81
C GLN A 961 -16.48 36.32 58.75
N VAL A 962 -16.47 35.67 59.91
CA VAL A 962 -16.23 34.23 60.07
C VAL A 962 -17.39 33.67 60.88
N ASP A 963 -18.20 32.82 60.25
CA ASP A 963 -19.39 32.20 60.83
C ASP A 963 -19.24 30.68 60.87
N LEU A 964 -19.32 30.09 62.05
CA LEU A 964 -19.43 28.65 62.26
C LEU A 964 -20.78 28.34 62.88
N ASP A 965 -21.58 27.50 62.23
CA ASP A 965 -22.89 27.08 62.71
C ASP A 965 -23.04 25.55 62.68
N ARG A 966 -23.90 25.03 63.56
CA ARG A 966 -24.31 23.61 63.61
C ARG A 966 -23.13 22.64 63.62
N ASN A 967 -22.41 22.63 64.74
CA ASN A 967 -21.34 21.68 65.03
C ASN A 967 -20.17 21.74 64.03
N SER A 968 -19.91 22.92 63.47
CA SER A 968 -18.79 23.15 62.55
C SER A 968 -17.52 23.55 63.31
N SER A 969 -16.34 23.24 62.78
CA SER A 969 -15.09 23.50 63.50
C SER A 969 -13.95 24.09 62.66
N ILE A 970 -13.10 24.88 63.32
CA ILE A 970 -11.76 25.21 62.83
C ILE A 970 -10.77 24.68 63.86
N SER A 971 -9.94 23.69 63.50
CA SER A 971 -9.11 23.03 64.49
C SER A 971 -7.69 22.67 64.06
N THR A 972 -6.75 22.81 64.98
CA THR A 972 -5.45 22.13 64.90
C THR A 972 -5.42 21.02 65.95
N ALA A 973 -4.96 19.83 65.58
CA ALA A 973 -5.07 18.68 66.46
C ALA A 973 -3.87 17.74 66.38
N VAL A 974 -3.34 17.37 67.55
CA VAL A 974 -2.46 16.20 67.74
C VAL A 974 -3.32 15.07 68.29
N ASN A 975 -3.73 14.15 67.43
CA ASN A 975 -4.69 13.10 67.75
C ASN A 975 -4.12 12.02 68.67
N PHE A 976 -5.00 11.21 69.26
CA PHE A 976 -4.61 10.13 70.16
C PHE A 976 -3.63 9.16 69.47
N GLY A 977 -2.46 8.97 70.08
CA GLY A 977 -1.39 8.10 69.56
C GLY A 977 -0.42 8.79 68.59
N ALA A 978 -0.63 10.07 68.26
CA ALA A 978 0.31 10.89 67.49
C ALA A 978 1.43 11.45 68.38
N ASP A 979 2.57 11.80 67.75
CA ASP A 979 3.71 12.45 68.39
C ASP A 979 4.13 13.70 67.59
N GLY A 980 3.93 14.88 68.17
CA GLY A 980 4.22 16.17 67.54
C GLY A 980 3.57 17.33 68.30
N ASP A 981 4.05 18.55 68.06
CA ASP A 981 3.41 19.75 68.60
C ASP A 981 2.18 20.16 67.76
N GLY A 982 1.16 20.69 68.42
CA GLY A 982 -0.03 21.27 67.81
C GLY A 982 0.29 22.58 67.09
N GLY A 983 -0.42 22.84 65.98
CA GLY A 983 -0.29 24.09 65.23
C GLY A 983 -1.16 25.22 65.80
N ASN A 984 -0.95 26.44 65.33
CA ASN A 984 -1.74 27.59 65.77
C ASN A 984 -2.99 27.78 64.92
N VAL A 985 -4.03 28.38 65.51
CA VAL A 985 -5.18 28.92 64.78
C VAL A 985 -5.15 30.44 64.90
N ASP A 986 -4.83 31.13 63.81
CA ASP A 986 -4.77 32.59 63.75
C ASP A 986 -5.92 33.11 62.86
N ILE A 987 -6.89 33.83 63.43
CA ILE A 987 -8.07 34.34 62.71
C ILE A 987 -8.14 35.86 62.83
N GLU A 988 -7.83 36.56 61.74
CA GLU A 988 -8.03 38.00 61.60
C GLU A 988 -9.40 38.26 60.96
N THR A 989 -10.36 38.73 61.76
CA THR A 989 -11.71 39.06 61.31
C THR A 989 -12.32 40.24 62.06
N LYS A 990 -13.28 40.95 61.44
CA LYS A 990 -14.10 41.96 62.14
C LYS A 990 -15.19 41.32 63.00
N PHE A 991 -15.86 40.29 62.48
CA PHE A 991 -16.98 39.63 63.13
C PHE A 991 -16.75 38.12 63.18
N LEU A 992 -16.65 37.57 64.39
CA LEU A 992 -16.54 36.13 64.61
C LEU A 992 -17.81 35.62 65.31
N SER A 993 -18.54 34.70 64.69
CA SER A 993 -19.74 34.09 65.24
C SER A 993 -19.63 32.57 65.27
N LEU A 994 -19.78 31.97 66.45
CA LEU A 994 -19.92 30.52 66.62
C LEU A 994 -21.28 30.24 67.26
N ASP A 995 -22.15 29.47 66.59
CA ASP A 995 -23.46 29.05 67.10
C ASP A 995 -23.62 27.52 67.02
N HIS A 996 -24.57 26.99 67.79
CA HIS A 996 -24.93 25.56 67.86
C HIS A 996 -23.73 24.61 67.96
N THR A 997 -23.05 24.58 69.11
CA THR A 997 -21.93 23.67 69.43
C THR A 997 -20.71 23.76 68.51
N SER A 998 -20.57 24.84 67.75
CA SER A 998 -19.41 25.04 66.87
C SER A 998 -18.14 25.41 67.65
N THR A 999 -16.97 25.03 67.14
CA THR A 999 -15.72 25.12 67.90
C THR A 999 -14.56 25.74 67.12
N ILE A 1000 -13.71 26.48 67.83
CA ILE A 1000 -12.34 26.75 67.40
C ILE A 1000 -11.40 26.13 68.41
N GLU A 1001 -10.54 25.22 67.97
CA GLU A 1001 -9.75 24.38 68.86
C GLU A 1001 -8.28 24.26 68.44
N ALA A 1002 -7.37 24.32 69.40
CA ALA A 1002 -5.97 23.92 69.18
C ALA A 1002 -5.59 22.89 70.24
N SER A 1003 -5.73 21.60 69.93
CA SER A 1003 -5.69 20.53 70.93
C SER A 1003 -4.54 19.54 70.75
N THR A 1004 -4.16 18.91 71.86
CA THR A 1004 -3.25 17.77 71.89
C THR A 1004 -3.81 16.64 72.76
N ALA A 1005 -4.30 15.59 72.10
CA ALA A 1005 -4.69 14.32 72.70
C ALA A 1005 -3.57 13.26 72.65
N GLY A 1006 -2.53 13.47 71.81
CA GLY A 1006 -1.31 12.67 71.72
C GLY A 1006 -0.16 13.19 72.61
N THR A 1007 1.08 13.04 72.14
CA THR A 1007 2.27 13.59 72.81
C THR A 1007 2.77 14.85 72.13
N GLY A 1008 2.97 15.92 72.91
CA GLY A 1008 3.42 17.24 72.42
C GLY A 1008 2.74 18.38 73.17
N ASN A 1009 3.04 19.62 72.78
CA ASN A 1009 2.33 20.79 73.30
C ASN A 1009 1.14 21.12 72.41
N ALA A 1010 0.03 21.59 72.99
CA ALA A 1010 -1.04 22.21 72.23
C ALA A 1010 -0.56 23.53 71.61
N GLY A 1011 -1.16 23.91 70.49
CA GLY A 1011 -0.91 25.19 69.85
C GLY A 1011 -1.56 26.37 70.58
N SER A 1012 -1.59 27.52 69.93
CA SER A 1012 -2.29 28.71 70.42
C SER A 1012 -3.37 29.15 69.46
N ILE A 1013 -4.40 29.82 70.00
CA ILE A 1013 -5.45 30.47 69.22
C ILE A 1013 -5.26 31.99 69.36
N THR A 1014 -5.10 32.69 68.24
CA THR A 1014 -4.98 34.15 68.19
C THR A 1014 -6.10 34.74 67.36
N ILE A 1015 -6.84 35.68 67.93
CA ILE A 1015 -7.94 36.40 67.26
C ILE A 1015 -7.69 37.90 67.46
N PRO A 1016 -6.79 38.53 66.67
CA PRO A 1016 -6.42 39.93 66.86
C PRO A 1016 -7.47 40.88 66.28
N ASP A 1017 -7.61 42.05 66.92
CA ASP A 1017 -8.31 43.22 66.39
C ASP A 1017 -9.78 43.01 65.93
N THR A 1018 -10.48 42.01 66.49
CA THR A 1018 -11.89 41.71 66.20
C THR A 1018 -12.86 42.67 66.90
N GLU A 1019 -13.85 43.17 66.16
CA GLU A 1019 -14.88 44.11 66.67
C GLU A 1019 -15.92 43.40 67.55
N GLU A 1020 -16.35 42.19 67.15
CA GLU A 1020 -17.30 41.38 67.89
C GLU A 1020 -16.99 39.88 67.80
N VAL A 1021 -17.01 39.21 68.95
CA VAL A 1021 -16.95 37.74 69.07
C VAL A 1021 -18.23 37.26 69.75
N SER A 1022 -19.03 36.44 69.06
CA SER A 1022 -20.30 35.90 69.53
C SER A 1022 -20.22 34.38 69.69
N LEU A 1023 -20.40 33.89 70.93
CA LEU A 1023 -20.41 32.46 71.26
C LEU A 1023 -21.79 32.08 71.78
N ASN A 1024 -22.54 31.32 70.99
CA ASN A 1024 -23.93 30.98 71.27
C ASN A 1024 -24.14 29.46 71.37
N ARG A 1025 -25.17 29.04 72.11
CA ARG A 1025 -25.66 27.64 72.17
C ARG A 1025 -24.55 26.58 72.29
N ASN A 1026 -23.72 26.73 73.33
CA ASN A 1026 -22.63 25.81 73.71
C ASN A 1026 -21.44 25.76 72.73
N SER A 1027 -21.27 26.76 71.88
CA SER A 1027 -20.03 26.95 71.11
C SER A 1027 -18.84 27.31 72.01
N SER A 1028 -17.62 26.96 71.60
CA SER A 1028 -16.41 27.18 72.40
C SER A 1028 -15.17 27.52 71.59
N ILE A 1029 -14.25 28.26 72.23
CA ILE A 1029 -12.88 28.48 71.76
C ILE A 1029 -11.96 27.92 72.85
N SER A 1030 -11.10 26.95 72.52
CA SER A 1030 -10.28 26.24 73.52
C SER A 1030 -8.91 25.80 73.00
N THR A 1031 -7.90 25.91 73.87
CA THR A 1031 -6.55 25.36 73.69
C THR A 1031 -6.29 24.26 74.71
#